data_AF-A0A9P8BQ46-F1
#
_entry.id   AF-A0A9P8BQ46-F1
#
_cell.length_a   1.000
_cell.length_b   1.000
_cell.length_c   1.000
_cell.angle_alpha   90.00
_cell.angle_beta   90.00
_cell.angle_gamma   90.00
#
_symmetry.space_group_name_H-M   'P 1'
#
loop_
_entity.id
_entity.type
_entity.pdbx_description
1 polymer ?
#
loop_
_entity_poly.entity_id
_entity_poly.type
_entity_poly.pdbx_seq_one_letter_code
_entity_poly.pdbx_strand_id
1 'polypeptide(L)'
;MSDSAVLTQILTTLADLQASQYLLSQKVDKIQTESVHLPHGVKPHIYDKHYLGHFDSDHDTVVSPTFAPKMDHASLFTEKPTLLTHPDEPGVKPYTMNWGDADPQVRGPIIVTRHRSSMNIRNALGAYGGPYSIYRAMAVAMEELAEDHRPNFDHTEPVINIPQQPQWSDPTKIVSFDPFGHMTTQFYKKEIEQGLDIRPTIAITRAHMLVPEIQAEVKSGALAVDGKVVITDAGELNVHKAAIDPVWFLPGVAARLNVEEDFLRRCLFESTGGMYPELISRPDIKVFLPPIGGLTVYIFGNHELISDPKTRLTVRVHDECNGSDVFCSDICTCRPYLVFGMVEAIKEAQNGGVGLIIYFRKEGRALGEVTKYLVYNARKREGDSAAKYFERTENVAGVKDVRFQDLMPDVLHWLGITKIDRFMSMSNMKHDAIIDAGIQILERVPIPDELIPADSKVEIDAKIAAGYFTNGHIPDAEDLSRTVGAQPDQPYPYDPDESRLAGQFLHITDIHPDEFYINGGSISTSCHRNTTNEDDDMMRMMRPGRTDGGYGGIYGSPYSICDSPFSLTNATFDWIDRNLIQSLDFVVWTGDNARHDSDNERPRTQKEIEDLNKAIANKFLETFTPDKDDPFEQRIPIVPSIGNNDVYPHNIMEAGPNRILQHFSDIWSPFIPESQYHTFQHGGYYASEVVPGKITVVALNTLYFYNSNAAVDGCDSEDEPGTDQMDWLEVELESLRKRKMTAYLTGHVPPARKSYSPTCFVRYTDIALRYQDVIVGHLYGHANIDHFFILSQATLNSDSVDAEAEEDLEEQEQEQSSNSRLDQGSNKQTVLDAWINNNNSSRSISPSSISTASGRTRQRLEQEAKSFDVADEDEHYAFHTLGLSSYLLELWEQYEDIPKKAKMSDFAIALVAPSVVPTYNPALRVYTYQLAIEKPEAPDQPYQALQQDQDYIEEDEYESSGESDSNGKKKKKPRKPRKPTRPPNPPAVPPFTFGFPLNYTQYFVNLTMANSVAALDPTKPVEYQVEYRSREDYGLKDLSVSEWLALAKRIVKSEMKKKQYMAWMVVLTGTENDHF
;
A
#
# COMPACT_ATOMS: atom_id res chain seq x y z
N MET A 1 -31.22 12.62 27.42
CA MET A 1 -32.45 12.50 26.59
C MET A 1 -32.93 11.06 26.71
N SER A 2 -34.21 10.75 26.49
CA SER A 2 -34.72 9.37 26.64
C SER A 2 -34.46 8.52 25.39
N ASP A 3 -34.33 7.20 25.54
CA ASP A 3 -34.00 6.24 24.47
C ASP A 3 -34.98 6.29 23.28
N SER A 4 -36.22 6.73 23.54
CA SER A 4 -37.25 6.98 22.51
C SER A 4 -36.81 8.01 21.46
N ALA A 5 -36.01 9.02 21.85
CA ALA A 5 -35.49 10.03 20.92
C ALA A 5 -34.45 9.44 19.97
N VAL A 6 -33.52 8.64 20.49
CA VAL A 6 -32.47 7.96 19.69
C VAL A 6 -33.10 6.96 18.71
N LEU A 7 -34.08 6.17 19.17
CA LEU A 7 -34.81 5.24 18.29
C LEU A 7 -35.59 5.97 17.19
N THR A 8 -36.24 7.10 17.52
CA THR A 8 -36.94 7.94 16.54
C THR A 8 -35.98 8.52 15.50
N GLN A 9 -34.80 8.95 15.93
CA GLN A 9 -33.78 9.49 15.04
C GLN A 9 -33.23 8.41 14.10
N ILE A 10 -32.88 7.22 14.60
CA ILE A 10 -32.45 6.06 13.79
C ILE A 10 -33.53 5.67 12.75
N LEU A 11 -34.80 5.64 13.15
CA LEU A 11 -35.91 5.32 12.23
C LEU A 11 -36.13 6.40 11.16
N THR A 12 -35.81 7.67 11.47
CA THR A 12 -35.87 8.77 10.51
C THR A 12 -34.71 8.67 9.50
N THR A 13 -33.47 8.44 9.98
CA THR A 13 -32.30 8.20 9.13
C THR A 13 -32.48 6.99 8.21
N LEU A 14 -33.11 5.90 8.68
CA LEU A 14 -33.46 4.74 7.85
C LEU A 14 -34.48 5.08 6.74
N ALA A 15 -35.46 5.93 7.03
CA ALA A 15 -36.43 6.37 6.02
C ALA A 15 -35.78 7.28 4.96
N ASP A 16 -34.89 8.19 5.38
CA ASP A 16 -34.16 9.09 4.48
C ASP A 16 -33.16 8.33 3.59
N LEU A 17 -32.52 7.27 4.13
CA LEU A 17 -31.68 6.36 3.34
C LEU A 17 -32.49 5.60 2.28
N GLN A 18 -33.68 5.08 2.63
CA GLN A 18 -34.56 4.41 1.67
C GLN A 18 -35.07 5.35 0.58
N ALA A 19 -35.43 6.59 0.93
CA ALA A 19 -35.80 7.62 -0.04
C ALA A 19 -34.63 7.97 -0.98
N SER A 20 -33.42 8.07 -0.44
CA SER A 20 -32.20 8.35 -1.20
C SER A 20 -31.83 7.22 -2.17
N GLN A 21 -31.97 5.97 -1.73
CA GLN A 21 -31.72 4.78 -2.56
C GLN A 21 -32.70 4.69 -3.73
N TYR A 22 -33.98 5.02 -3.51
CA TYR A 22 -35.00 5.11 -4.55
C TYR A 22 -34.70 6.24 -5.57
N LEU A 23 -34.22 7.39 -5.09
CA LEU A 23 -33.77 8.49 -5.94
C LEU A 23 -32.51 8.16 -6.77
N LEU A 24 -31.58 7.34 -6.23
CA LEU A 24 -30.45 6.83 -7.01
C LEU A 24 -30.92 5.87 -8.11
N SER A 25 -31.82 4.93 -7.81
CA SER A 25 -32.40 4.02 -8.81
C SER A 25 -33.01 4.80 -9.99
N GLN A 26 -33.82 5.84 -9.73
CA GLN A 26 -34.39 6.67 -10.79
C GLN A 26 -33.34 7.44 -11.62
N LYS A 27 -32.21 7.81 -11.02
CA LYS A 27 -31.10 8.45 -11.77
C LYS A 27 -30.37 7.45 -12.65
N VAL A 28 -30.15 6.22 -12.19
CA VAL A 28 -29.50 5.15 -12.98
C VAL A 28 -30.35 4.77 -14.20
N ASP A 29 -31.66 4.57 -14.03
CA ASP A 29 -32.59 4.27 -15.12
C ASP A 29 -32.63 5.41 -16.18
N LYS A 30 -32.48 6.65 -15.72
CA LYS A 30 -32.43 7.84 -16.60
C LYS A 30 -31.14 7.92 -17.41
N ILE A 31 -29.99 7.58 -16.80
CA ILE A 31 -28.69 7.53 -17.49
C ILE A 31 -28.67 6.40 -18.53
N GLN A 32 -29.26 5.24 -18.22
CA GLN A 32 -29.39 4.15 -19.20
C GLN A 32 -30.27 4.52 -20.41
N THR A 33 -31.30 5.34 -20.21
CA THR A 33 -32.20 5.77 -21.32
C THR A 33 -31.67 6.94 -22.15
N GLU A 34 -30.80 7.80 -21.61
CA GLU A 34 -30.23 8.95 -22.34
C GLU A 34 -29.00 8.59 -23.21
N SER A 35 -28.41 7.39 -23.04
CA SER A 35 -27.20 6.96 -23.77
C SER A 35 -27.40 6.51 -25.22
N VAL A 36 -28.64 6.40 -25.70
CA VAL A 36 -28.96 6.00 -27.08
C VAL A 36 -29.34 7.21 -27.93
N HIS A 37 -28.39 8.06 -28.33
CA HIS A 37 -28.45 8.93 -29.54
C HIS A 37 -27.12 9.68 -29.80
N LEU A 38 -26.32 9.23 -30.77
CA LEU A 38 -25.27 10.07 -31.41
C LEU A 38 -25.31 9.92 -32.95
N PRO A 39 -25.32 11.01 -33.72
CA PRO A 39 -25.46 10.96 -35.17
C PRO A 39 -24.11 10.87 -35.92
N HIS A 40 -23.97 9.79 -36.70
CA HIS A 40 -23.35 9.76 -38.04
C HIS A 40 -21.98 10.46 -38.26
N GLY A 41 -20.90 9.67 -38.19
CA GLY A 41 -20.20 9.31 -39.44
C GLY A 41 -18.72 9.64 -39.60
N VAL A 42 -17.85 8.66 -39.30
CA VAL A 42 -16.67 8.30 -40.13
C VAL A 42 -16.55 6.76 -40.10
N LYS A 43 -16.14 6.12 -41.21
CA LYS A 43 -16.08 4.66 -41.39
C LYS A 43 -14.69 4.07 -41.14
N PRO A 44 -14.60 2.88 -40.53
CA PRO A 44 -13.61 1.86 -40.88
C PRO A 44 -14.14 0.91 -41.97
N HIS A 45 -13.24 0.32 -42.76
CA HIS A 45 -13.60 -0.57 -43.87
C HIS A 45 -13.83 -2.03 -43.43
N ILE A 46 -14.72 -2.70 -44.16
CA ILE A 46 -15.10 -4.11 -44.00
C ILE A 46 -13.96 -5.03 -44.43
N TYR A 47 -13.74 -6.12 -43.68
CA TYR A 47 -13.49 -7.44 -44.26
C TYR A 47 -14.57 -8.43 -43.80
N ASP A 48 -14.95 -9.33 -44.70
CA ASP A 48 -16.31 -9.86 -44.75
C ASP A 48 -16.59 -11.09 -43.86
N LYS A 49 -17.87 -11.26 -43.53
CA LYS A 49 -18.40 -12.45 -42.84
C LYS A 49 -18.62 -13.60 -43.82
N HIS A 50 -18.17 -14.80 -43.46
CA HIS A 50 -18.86 -16.09 -43.65
C HIS A 50 -18.16 -17.06 -42.66
N TYR A 51 -18.82 -17.66 -41.65
CA TYR A 51 -20.10 -18.36 -41.67
C TYR A 51 -21.03 -17.95 -40.52
N LEU A 52 -22.34 -17.91 -40.79
CA LEU A 52 -23.41 -17.89 -39.79
C LEU A 52 -24.31 -19.11 -40.00
N GLY A 53 -24.59 -19.86 -38.93
CA GLY A 53 -25.65 -20.87 -38.84
C GLY A 53 -26.65 -20.43 -37.77
N HIS A 54 -27.87 -20.12 -38.20
CA HIS A 54 -28.96 -19.53 -37.40
C HIS A 54 -29.15 -20.09 -35.98
N PHE A 55 -29.44 -19.17 -35.04
CA PHE A 55 -30.50 -19.38 -34.04
C PHE A 55 -31.37 -18.11 -33.97
N ASP A 56 -32.66 -18.32 -33.71
CA ASP A 56 -33.69 -17.27 -33.78
C ASP A 56 -33.55 -16.20 -32.71
N SER A 57 -33.88 -14.96 -33.09
CA SER A 57 -34.06 -13.85 -32.18
C SER A 57 -35.54 -13.71 -31.81
N ASP A 58 -35.92 -14.11 -30.59
CA ASP A 58 -37.05 -13.51 -29.87
C ASP A 58 -36.93 -13.82 -28.36
N HIS A 59 -37.11 -12.76 -27.55
CA HIS A 59 -37.03 -12.70 -26.07
C HIS A 59 -35.66 -12.46 -25.41
N ASP A 60 -35.27 -11.17 -25.36
CA ASP A 60 -34.52 -10.61 -24.22
C ASP A 60 -35.33 -9.45 -23.60
N THR A 61 -35.96 -9.72 -22.46
CA THR A 61 -36.38 -8.69 -21.50
C THR A 61 -35.57 -8.90 -20.23
N VAL A 62 -34.76 -7.90 -19.85
CA VAL A 62 -34.04 -7.91 -18.59
C VAL A 62 -35.06 -7.87 -17.45
N VAL A 63 -35.08 -8.93 -16.63
CA VAL A 63 -35.90 -9.04 -15.43
C VAL A 63 -35.02 -8.82 -14.21
N SER A 64 -35.33 -7.81 -13.39
CA SER A 64 -34.71 -7.62 -12.07
C SER A 64 -34.84 -8.90 -11.24
N PRO A 65 -33.89 -9.22 -10.32
CA PRO A 65 -33.96 -10.44 -9.52
C PRO A 65 -35.09 -10.37 -8.49
N THR A 66 -36.31 -10.67 -8.92
CA THR A 66 -37.34 -11.20 -8.04
C THR A 66 -36.87 -12.56 -7.57
N PHE A 67 -36.85 -12.78 -6.25
CA PHE A 67 -36.77 -14.15 -5.72
C PHE A 67 -37.89 -14.96 -6.38
N ALA A 68 -37.50 -15.97 -7.16
CA ALA A 68 -38.46 -16.87 -7.76
C ALA A 68 -39.34 -17.47 -6.64
N PRO A 69 -40.65 -17.69 -6.89
CA PRO A 69 -41.46 -18.43 -5.94
C PRO A 69 -40.82 -19.80 -5.76
N LYS A 70 -40.35 -20.09 -4.52
CA LYS A 70 -39.64 -21.33 -4.18
C LYS A 70 -40.33 -22.52 -4.84
N MET A 71 -39.61 -23.24 -5.69
CA MET A 71 -40.10 -24.52 -6.18
C MET A 71 -40.35 -25.46 -5.01
N ASP A 72 -41.25 -26.41 -5.21
CA ASP A 72 -41.47 -27.47 -4.24
C ASP A 72 -40.17 -28.27 -4.06
N HIS A 73 -39.50 -28.09 -2.93
CA HIS A 73 -38.24 -28.77 -2.59
C HIS A 73 -38.36 -30.30 -2.63
N ALA A 74 -39.58 -30.87 -2.64
CA ALA A 74 -39.84 -32.29 -2.88
C ALA A 74 -39.43 -32.79 -4.29
N SER A 75 -39.06 -31.89 -5.20
CA SER A 75 -38.58 -32.21 -6.56
C SER A 75 -37.06 -32.38 -6.66
N LEU A 76 -36.27 -31.71 -5.80
CA LEU A 76 -34.80 -31.66 -5.84
C LEU A 76 -34.11 -32.86 -5.18
N PHE A 77 -34.80 -33.54 -4.26
CA PHE A 77 -34.31 -34.74 -3.60
C PHE A 77 -35.47 -35.72 -3.40
N THR A 78 -35.17 -37.02 -3.23
CA THR A 78 -36.18 -37.96 -2.74
C THR A 78 -36.64 -37.55 -1.34
N GLU A 79 -37.95 -37.67 -1.03
CA GLU A 79 -38.53 -37.37 0.30
C GLU A 79 -37.77 -37.99 1.48
N LYS A 80 -37.01 -39.06 1.22
CA LYS A 80 -36.00 -39.61 2.12
C LYS A 80 -34.66 -39.70 1.37
N PRO A 81 -33.56 -39.17 1.91
CA PRO A 81 -32.24 -39.38 1.32
C PRO A 81 -31.84 -40.86 1.39
N THR A 82 -31.21 -41.38 0.34
CA THR A 82 -30.67 -42.75 0.32
C THR A 82 -29.33 -42.75 1.03
N LEU A 83 -29.34 -43.07 2.33
CA LEU A 83 -28.16 -43.00 3.21
C LEU A 83 -27.19 -44.20 3.04
N LEU A 84 -27.70 -45.33 2.57
CA LEU A 84 -26.97 -46.58 2.37
C LEU A 84 -27.45 -47.22 1.06
N THR A 85 -26.52 -47.90 0.37
CA THR A 85 -26.86 -48.85 -0.70
C THR A 85 -26.05 -50.12 -0.48
N HIS A 86 -26.58 -51.28 -0.87
CA HIS A 86 -25.93 -52.59 -0.72
C HIS A 86 -25.80 -53.31 -2.08
N PRO A 87 -24.87 -54.28 -2.24
CA PRO A 87 -24.63 -54.93 -3.52
C PRO A 87 -25.82 -55.80 -3.97
N ASP A 88 -26.52 -56.40 -3.01
CA ASP A 88 -27.64 -57.32 -3.23
C ASP A 88 -29.01 -56.61 -3.34
N GLU A 89 -29.05 -55.27 -3.35
CA GLU A 89 -30.31 -54.52 -3.42
C GLU A 89 -31.00 -54.64 -4.80
N PRO A 90 -32.32 -54.94 -4.84
CA PRO A 90 -33.04 -55.08 -6.10
C PRO A 90 -32.96 -53.83 -6.98
N GLY A 91 -32.26 -53.96 -8.12
CA GLY A 91 -32.09 -52.90 -9.12
C GLY A 91 -30.72 -52.22 -9.08
N VAL A 92 -29.89 -52.48 -8.08
CA VAL A 92 -28.48 -52.06 -8.07
C VAL A 92 -27.68 -53.00 -9.00
N LYS A 93 -27.09 -52.42 -10.06
CA LYS A 93 -26.29 -53.13 -11.06
C LYS A 93 -25.20 -52.19 -11.59
N PRO A 94 -24.05 -52.09 -10.90
CA PRO A 94 -22.93 -51.25 -11.32
C PRO A 94 -22.49 -51.55 -12.74
N TYR A 95 -22.06 -50.51 -13.45
CA TYR A 95 -21.31 -50.68 -14.69
C TYR A 95 -20.01 -51.46 -14.42
N THR A 96 -19.67 -52.41 -15.29
CA THR A 96 -18.44 -53.20 -15.12
C THR A 96 -17.21 -52.29 -15.16
N MET A 97 -16.22 -52.58 -14.31
CA MET A 97 -14.98 -51.81 -14.19
C MET A 97 -13.79 -52.76 -14.01
N ASN A 98 -13.00 -52.94 -15.08
CA ASN A 98 -11.82 -53.81 -15.11
C ASN A 98 -10.55 -52.96 -15.00
N TRP A 99 -10.19 -52.54 -13.78
CA TRP A 99 -9.01 -51.68 -13.56
C TRP A 99 -7.73 -52.36 -14.06
N GLY A 100 -6.92 -51.64 -14.84
CA GLY A 100 -5.70 -52.15 -15.47
C GLY A 100 -5.91 -52.88 -16.81
N ASP A 101 -7.11 -52.95 -17.38
CA ASP A 101 -7.26 -53.38 -18.77
C ASP A 101 -6.67 -52.32 -19.74
N ALA A 102 -6.06 -52.78 -20.83
CA ALA A 102 -5.42 -51.94 -21.83
C ALA A 102 -6.43 -51.34 -22.84
N ASP A 103 -7.57 -52.00 -23.07
CA ASP A 103 -8.64 -51.47 -23.92
C ASP A 103 -9.60 -50.63 -23.05
N PRO A 104 -9.75 -49.32 -23.29
CA PRO A 104 -10.66 -48.48 -22.52
C PRO A 104 -12.11 -48.99 -22.56
N GLN A 105 -12.57 -49.59 -23.67
CA GLN A 105 -13.93 -50.14 -23.77
C GLN A 105 -14.14 -51.36 -22.86
N VAL A 106 -13.09 -52.17 -22.65
CA VAL A 106 -13.13 -53.35 -21.76
C VAL A 106 -12.87 -52.94 -20.30
N ARG A 107 -11.99 -51.95 -20.09
CA ARG A 107 -11.76 -51.30 -18.79
C ARG A 107 -13.06 -50.72 -18.24
N GLY A 108 -13.78 -49.95 -19.06
CA GLY A 108 -15.04 -49.30 -18.70
C GLY A 108 -14.87 -47.85 -18.18
N PRO A 109 -15.92 -47.01 -18.31
CA PRO A 109 -15.89 -45.63 -17.85
C PRO A 109 -15.95 -45.53 -16.32
N ILE A 110 -15.46 -44.42 -15.77
CA ILE A 110 -15.78 -44.02 -14.39
C ILE A 110 -17.18 -43.43 -14.38
N ILE A 111 -18.02 -43.92 -13.46
CA ILE A 111 -19.37 -43.40 -13.20
C ILE A 111 -19.54 -43.27 -11.69
N VAL A 112 -19.42 -42.05 -11.17
CA VAL A 112 -19.60 -41.72 -9.73
C VAL A 112 -21.04 -41.33 -9.38
N THR A 113 -21.72 -40.75 -10.37
CA THR A 113 -23.05 -40.13 -10.41
C THR A 113 -23.93 -40.19 -9.15
N ARG A 114 -24.42 -39.01 -8.75
CA ARG A 114 -25.36 -38.83 -7.63
C ARG A 114 -26.82 -38.70 -8.08
N HIS A 115 -27.09 -38.58 -9.39
CA HIS A 115 -28.45 -38.42 -9.91
C HIS A 115 -29.31 -39.65 -9.64
N ARG A 116 -30.56 -39.43 -9.22
CA ARG A 116 -31.53 -40.49 -8.89
C ARG A 116 -31.71 -41.54 -9.99
N SER A 117 -31.64 -41.14 -11.26
CA SER A 117 -31.83 -42.02 -12.43
C SER A 117 -30.65 -42.97 -12.70
N SER A 118 -29.44 -42.62 -12.26
CA SER A 118 -28.19 -43.35 -12.56
C SER A 118 -27.43 -43.85 -11.33
N MET A 119 -27.89 -43.54 -10.11
CA MET A 119 -27.25 -43.96 -8.85
C MET A 119 -27.06 -45.48 -8.73
N ASN A 120 -27.99 -46.27 -9.27
CA ASN A 120 -27.96 -47.73 -9.22
C ASN A 120 -26.92 -48.38 -10.16
N ILE A 121 -26.36 -47.64 -11.11
CA ILE A 121 -25.40 -48.13 -12.11
C ILE A 121 -23.98 -47.56 -11.92
N ARG A 122 -23.77 -46.72 -10.89
CA ARG A 122 -22.45 -46.17 -10.55
C ARG A 122 -21.45 -47.29 -10.19
N ASN A 123 -20.20 -47.11 -10.59
CA ASN A 123 -19.09 -48.05 -10.39
C ASN A 123 -17.89 -47.42 -9.66
N ALA A 124 -18.04 -46.19 -9.17
CA ALA A 124 -17.08 -45.47 -8.35
C ALA A 124 -17.79 -44.71 -7.22
N LEU A 125 -17.10 -44.55 -6.08
CA LEU A 125 -17.54 -43.77 -4.92
C LEU A 125 -16.98 -42.33 -4.99
N GLY A 126 -17.43 -41.46 -4.08
CA GLY A 126 -16.91 -40.08 -3.96
C GLY A 126 -17.66 -39.05 -4.78
N ALA A 127 -16.93 -38.11 -5.39
CA ALA A 127 -17.44 -37.06 -6.29
C ALA A 127 -16.37 -36.59 -7.31
N TYR A 128 -16.79 -36.06 -8.46
CA TYR A 128 -15.90 -35.38 -9.42
C TYR A 128 -15.51 -33.96 -8.94
N GLY A 129 -14.36 -33.44 -9.41
CA GLY A 129 -13.90 -32.08 -9.11
C GLY A 129 -13.18 -31.93 -7.76
N GLY A 130 -12.74 -33.04 -7.17
CA GLY A 130 -12.01 -33.06 -5.89
C GLY A 130 -12.72 -32.23 -4.79
N PRO A 131 -12.04 -31.25 -4.17
CA PRO A 131 -12.60 -30.46 -3.07
C PRO A 131 -13.72 -29.51 -3.55
N TYR A 132 -13.76 -29.16 -4.83
CA TYR A 132 -14.80 -28.28 -5.39
C TYR A 132 -16.18 -28.95 -5.48
N SER A 133 -16.27 -30.26 -5.26
CA SER A 133 -17.54 -30.98 -5.17
C SER A 133 -18.48 -30.42 -4.07
N ILE A 134 -17.93 -29.90 -2.96
CA ILE A 134 -18.70 -29.27 -1.88
C ILE A 134 -19.23 -27.90 -2.31
N TYR A 135 -18.40 -27.06 -2.94
CA TYR A 135 -18.84 -25.78 -3.49
C TYR A 135 -19.87 -25.96 -4.61
N ARG A 136 -19.73 -26.99 -5.46
CA ARG A 136 -20.78 -27.36 -6.43
C ARG A 136 -22.09 -27.73 -5.72
N ALA A 137 -22.05 -28.45 -4.61
CA ALA A 137 -23.25 -28.78 -3.85
C ALA A 137 -23.91 -27.54 -3.23
N MET A 138 -23.12 -26.53 -2.80
CA MET A 138 -23.64 -25.24 -2.36
C MET A 138 -24.32 -24.47 -3.51
N ALA A 139 -23.71 -24.41 -4.70
CA ALA A 139 -24.33 -23.78 -5.87
C ALA A 139 -25.66 -24.44 -6.28
N VAL A 140 -25.77 -25.78 -6.14
CA VAL A 140 -27.05 -26.50 -6.32
C VAL A 140 -28.06 -26.13 -5.23
N ALA A 141 -27.63 -26.01 -3.96
CA ALA A 141 -28.50 -25.60 -2.86
C ALA A 141 -28.94 -24.13 -2.92
N MET A 142 -28.18 -23.28 -3.61
CA MET A 142 -28.52 -21.88 -3.93
C MET A 142 -29.39 -21.75 -5.18
N GLU A 143 -29.72 -22.86 -5.86
CA GLU A 143 -30.47 -22.92 -7.13
C GLU A 143 -29.74 -22.24 -8.32
N GLU A 144 -28.47 -21.87 -8.16
CA GLU A 144 -27.60 -21.31 -9.22
C GLU A 144 -27.08 -22.38 -10.20
N LEU A 145 -27.11 -23.65 -9.80
CA LEU A 145 -26.72 -24.78 -10.64
C LEU A 145 -27.76 -25.89 -10.58
N ALA A 146 -28.26 -26.36 -11.72
CA ALA A 146 -29.17 -27.50 -11.76
C ALA A 146 -28.51 -28.77 -11.17
N GLU A 147 -29.27 -29.58 -10.44
CA GLU A 147 -28.78 -30.83 -9.83
C GLU A 147 -28.13 -31.74 -10.91
N ASP A 148 -28.85 -31.92 -12.01
CA ASP A 148 -28.50 -32.70 -13.20
C ASP A 148 -27.61 -31.95 -14.20
N HIS A 149 -27.07 -30.78 -13.83
CA HIS A 149 -26.18 -30.00 -14.69
C HIS A 149 -24.98 -30.83 -15.19
N ARG A 150 -24.90 -30.91 -16.52
CA ARG A 150 -23.83 -31.52 -17.30
C ARG A 150 -23.05 -30.42 -18.02
N PRO A 151 -21.73 -30.32 -17.81
CA PRO A 151 -20.87 -29.49 -18.65
C PRO A 151 -20.94 -29.96 -20.10
N ASN A 152 -20.83 -29.03 -21.06
CA ASN A 152 -20.54 -29.42 -22.44
C ASN A 152 -19.05 -29.75 -22.56
N PHE A 153 -18.74 -30.86 -23.23
CA PHE A 153 -17.38 -31.32 -23.52
C PHE A 153 -17.02 -31.27 -25.02
N ASP A 154 -17.88 -30.73 -25.88
CA ASP A 154 -17.55 -30.46 -27.28
C ASP A 154 -16.31 -29.54 -27.37
N HIS A 155 -15.37 -29.89 -28.25
CA HIS A 155 -14.12 -29.14 -28.48
C HIS A 155 -13.19 -29.04 -27.24
N THR A 156 -13.29 -29.99 -26.30
CA THR A 156 -12.43 -30.07 -25.10
C THR A 156 -11.32 -31.13 -25.20
N GLU A 157 -11.04 -31.65 -26.39
CA GLU A 157 -10.01 -32.66 -26.60
C GLU A 157 -8.59 -32.15 -26.23
N PRO A 158 -7.71 -33.00 -25.67
CA PRO A 158 -6.32 -32.64 -25.37
C PRO A 158 -5.57 -32.02 -26.55
N VAL A 159 -4.93 -30.86 -26.32
CA VAL A 159 -4.17 -30.16 -27.39
C VAL A 159 -2.84 -30.83 -27.73
N ILE A 160 -2.38 -31.77 -26.89
CA ILE A 160 -1.26 -32.67 -27.16
C ILE A 160 -1.67 -34.11 -26.84
N ASN A 161 -1.03 -35.05 -27.54
CA ASN A 161 -1.28 -36.48 -27.37
C ASN A 161 -0.24 -37.08 -26.42
N ILE A 162 -0.69 -37.59 -25.26
CA ILE A 162 0.14 -38.45 -24.40
C ILE A 162 -0.16 -39.90 -24.80
N PRO A 163 0.75 -40.62 -25.48
CA PRO A 163 0.47 -41.98 -25.94
C PRO A 163 0.36 -42.94 -24.75
N GLN A 164 -0.54 -43.92 -24.87
CA GLN A 164 -0.73 -44.98 -23.88
C GLN A 164 0.58 -45.71 -23.59
N GLN A 165 0.94 -45.77 -22.31
CA GLN A 165 2.17 -46.40 -21.84
C GLN A 165 1.87 -47.82 -21.33
N PRO A 166 2.82 -48.77 -21.41
CA PRO A 166 2.64 -50.13 -20.87
C PRO A 166 2.23 -50.17 -19.39
N GLN A 167 2.61 -49.15 -18.62
CA GLN A 167 2.28 -48.99 -17.20
C GLN A 167 0.79 -48.68 -16.95
N TRP A 168 0.04 -48.19 -17.95
CA TRP A 168 -1.40 -47.90 -17.79
C TRP A 168 -2.23 -49.18 -17.65
N SER A 169 -1.76 -50.29 -18.23
CA SER A 169 -2.37 -51.61 -18.11
C SER A 169 -1.72 -52.51 -17.04
N ASP A 170 -0.97 -51.91 -16.11
CA ASP A 170 -0.50 -52.60 -14.90
C ASP A 170 -1.28 -52.02 -13.69
N PRO A 171 -2.20 -52.79 -13.08
CA PRO A 171 -3.05 -52.32 -11.98
C PRO A 171 -2.26 -52.03 -10.68
N THR A 172 -0.94 -52.28 -10.65
CA THR A 172 -0.06 -51.92 -9.53
C THR A 172 0.68 -50.59 -9.75
N LYS A 173 0.84 -50.16 -11.01
CA LYS A 173 1.66 -48.99 -11.39
C LYS A 173 0.91 -47.67 -11.29
N ILE A 174 -0.37 -47.65 -11.65
CA ILE A 174 -1.22 -46.45 -11.53
C ILE A 174 -2.47 -46.84 -10.74
N VAL A 175 -2.56 -46.30 -9.53
CA VAL A 175 -3.60 -46.59 -8.52
C VAL A 175 -4.23 -45.32 -7.94
N SER A 176 -3.66 -44.14 -8.16
CA SER A 176 -4.12 -42.86 -7.56
C SER A 176 -4.86 -41.90 -8.50
N PHE A 177 -4.87 -42.14 -9.82
CA PHE A 177 -5.73 -41.43 -10.78
C PHE A 177 -6.07 -42.32 -12.00
N ASP A 178 -6.97 -41.87 -12.88
CA ASP A 178 -7.33 -42.59 -14.11
C ASP A 178 -6.37 -42.24 -15.26
N PRO A 179 -5.53 -43.17 -15.75
CA PRO A 179 -4.61 -42.88 -16.85
C PRO A 179 -5.32 -42.50 -18.16
N PHE A 180 -6.55 -42.99 -18.37
CA PHE A 180 -7.37 -42.67 -19.54
C PHE A 180 -8.19 -41.37 -19.37
N GLY A 181 -8.07 -40.68 -18.24
CA GLY A 181 -8.94 -39.56 -17.83
C GLY A 181 -9.07 -38.41 -18.84
N HIS A 182 -8.06 -38.22 -19.70
CA HIS A 182 -7.98 -37.18 -20.74
C HIS A 182 -8.59 -37.61 -22.08
N MET A 183 -8.83 -38.91 -22.27
CA MET A 183 -9.43 -39.48 -23.48
C MET A 183 -10.90 -39.89 -23.25
N THR A 184 -11.43 -39.66 -22.04
CA THR A 184 -12.78 -40.01 -21.61
C THR A 184 -13.87 -39.60 -22.61
N THR A 185 -13.82 -38.38 -23.11
CA THR A 185 -14.79 -37.84 -24.07
C THR A 185 -14.65 -38.42 -25.47
N GLN A 186 -13.49 -38.97 -25.82
CA GLN A 186 -13.24 -39.63 -27.10
C GLN A 186 -13.75 -41.08 -27.06
N PHE A 187 -13.50 -41.81 -25.98
CA PHE A 187 -13.88 -43.22 -25.86
C PHE A 187 -15.35 -43.43 -25.46
N TYR A 188 -15.93 -42.56 -24.63
CA TYR A 188 -17.28 -42.75 -24.07
C TYR A 188 -18.29 -41.70 -24.56
N LYS A 189 -18.06 -41.09 -25.73
CA LYS A 189 -18.94 -40.05 -26.31
C LYS A 189 -20.40 -40.50 -26.37
N LYS A 190 -20.62 -41.71 -26.88
CA LYS A 190 -21.95 -42.32 -27.04
C LYS A 190 -22.65 -42.54 -25.69
N GLU A 191 -21.91 -42.97 -24.69
CA GLU A 191 -22.40 -43.20 -23.33
C GLU A 191 -22.78 -41.87 -22.66
N ILE A 192 -21.99 -40.81 -22.86
CA ILE A 192 -22.29 -39.44 -22.43
C ILE A 192 -23.56 -38.91 -23.12
N GLU A 193 -23.66 -39.06 -24.44
CA GLU A 193 -24.85 -38.70 -25.24
C GLU A 193 -26.11 -39.47 -24.82
N GLN A 194 -25.96 -40.71 -24.32
CA GLN A 194 -27.04 -41.52 -23.74
C GLN A 194 -27.43 -41.10 -22.32
N GLY A 195 -26.80 -40.06 -21.75
CA GLY A 195 -27.11 -39.54 -20.43
C GLY A 195 -26.36 -40.23 -19.28
N LEU A 196 -25.26 -40.95 -19.54
CA LEU A 196 -24.37 -41.38 -18.46
C LEU A 196 -23.53 -40.19 -17.96
N ASP A 197 -23.34 -40.08 -16.65
CA ASP A 197 -22.59 -38.98 -16.01
C ASP A 197 -21.11 -39.39 -15.89
N ILE A 198 -20.45 -39.36 -17.05
CA ILE A 198 -19.04 -39.66 -17.27
C ILE A 198 -18.35 -38.33 -17.56
N ARG A 199 -17.24 -38.03 -16.86
CA ARG A 199 -16.52 -36.75 -16.96
C ARG A 199 -15.01 -36.98 -17.08
N PRO A 200 -14.27 -36.16 -17.84
CA PRO A 200 -12.81 -36.18 -17.80
C PRO A 200 -12.28 -35.97 -16.38
N THR A 201 -11.27 -36.75 -16.01
CA THR A 201 -10.50 -36.59 -14.75
C THR A 201 -9.08 -36.10 -15.02
N ILE A 202 -8.70 -35.95 -16.28
CA ILE A 202 -7.48 -35.26 -16.70
C ILE A 202 -7.86 -34.28 -17.81
N ALA A 203 -7.31 -33.06 -17.77
CA ALA A 203 -7.38 -32.10 -18.87
C ALA A 203 -5.97 -31.66 -19.25
N ILE A 204 -5.67 -31.53 -20.55
CA ILE A 204 -4.33 -31.19 -21.04
C ILE A 204 -4.42 -30.00 -22.01
N THR A 205 -3.65 -28.96 -21.74
CA THR A 205 -3.61 -27.72 -22.52
C THR A 205 -2.17 -27.27 -22.79
N ARG A 206 -2.01 -26.27 -23.66
CA ARG A 206 -0.77 -25.56 -23.91
C ARG A 206 -1.00 -24.12 -23.49
N ALA A 207 -0.05 -23.56 -22.76
CA ALA A 207 -0.17 -22.23 -22.21
C ALA A 207 1.15 -21.48 -22.33
N HIS A 208 1.05 -20.17 -22.29
CA HIS A 208 2.17 -19.31 -21.96
C HIS A 208 2.23 -19.11 -20.43
N MET A 209 3.42 -18.87 -19.91
CA MET A 209 3.65 -18.57 -18.50
C MET A 209 4.66 -17.43 -18.35
N LEU A 210 4.26 -16.41 -17.61
CA LEU A 210 5.18 -15.43 -17.03
C LEU A 210 5.32 -15.75 -15.55
N VAL A 211 6.57 -15.83 -15.08
CA VAL A 211 6.93 -16.09 -13.68
C VAL A 211 8.01 -15.07 -13.32
N PRO A 212 7.83 -14.19 -12.33
CA PRO A 212 8.74 -13.06 -12.07
C PRO A 212 10.22 -13.46 -11.96
N GLU A 213 10.51 -14.55 -11.27
CA GLU A 213 11.89 -15.05 -11.12
C GLU A 213 12.49 -15.50 -12.46
N ILE A 214 11.70 -16.05 -13.37
CA ILE A 214 12.16 -16.42 -14.71
C ILE A 214 12.44 -15.17 -15.55
N GLN A 215 11.66 -14.08 -15.37
CA GLN A 215 11.97 -12.79 -15.99
C GLN A 215 13.30 -12.24 -15.46
N ALA A 216 13.57 -12.37 -14.15
CA ALA A 216 14.84 -11.95 -13.55
C ALA A 216 16.04 -12.77 -14.06
N GLU A 217 15.88 -14.09 -14.23
CA GLU A 217 16.88 -14.97 -14.83
C GLU A 217 17.16 -14.64 -16.32
N VAL A 218 16.15 -14.21 -17.08
CA VAL A 218 16.34 -13.73 -18.46
C VAL A 218 16.99 -12.35 -18.49
N LYS A 219 16.55 -11.40 -17.65
CA LYS A 219 17.15 -10.05 -17.51
C LYS A 219 18.61 -10.09 -17.07
N SER A 220 19.00 -11.03 -16.20
CA SER A 220 20.39 -11.25 -15.78
C SER A 220 21.24 -12.01 -16.80
N GLY A 221 20.63 -12.59 -17.84
CA GLY A 221 21.29 -13.42 -18.85
C GLY A 221 21.60 -14.85 -18.41
N ALA A 222 21.06 -15.30 -17.26
CA ALA A 222 21.19 -16.67 -16.77
C ALA A 222 20.31 -17.67 -17.53
N LEU A 223 19.20 -17.22 -18.11
CA LEU A 223 18.39 -17.92 -19.10
C LEU A 223 18.42 -17.20 -20.45
N ALA A 224 18.62 -17.96 -21.54
CA ALA A 224 18.65 -17.42 -22.89
C ALA A 224 17.26 -17.41 -23.52
N VAL A 225 16.94 -16.40 -24.34
CA VAL A 225 15.74 -16.42 -25.20
C VAL A 225 16.03 -17.28 -26.43
N ASP A 226 15.25 -18.35 -26.63
CA ASP A 226 15.45 -19.33 -27.72
C ASP A 226 14.28 -19.41 -28.72
N GLY A 227 13.19 -18.67 -28.46
CA GLY A 227 11.98 -18.65 -29.28
C GLY A 227 11.16 -19.94 -29.23
N LYS A 228 11.46 -20.88 -28.32
CA LYS A 228 10.89 -22.23 -28.28
C LYS A 228 10.41 -22.65 -26.89
N VAL A 229 11.26 -22.47 -25.88
CA VAL A 229 11.00 -22.72 -24.46
C VAL A 229 10.87 -21.38 -23.75
N VAL A 230 11.83 -20.46 -23.98
CA VAL A 230 11.78 -19.05 -23.58
C VAL A 230 11.54 -18.24 -24.86
N ILE A 231 10.32 -17.73 -25.02
CA ILE A 231 9.81 -17.18 -26.28
C ILE A 231 10.28 -15.74 -26.47
N THR A 232 10.20 -14.94 -25.40
CA THR A 232 10.43 -13.49 -25.41
C THR A 232 11.47 -13.07 -24.38
N ASP A 233 12.03 -11.89 -24.61
CA ASP A 233 12.86 -11.10 -23.70
C ASP A 233 12.13 -10.67 -22.41
N ALA A 234 10.80 -10.69 -22.39
CA ALA A 234 10.00 -10.60 -21.17
C ALA A 234 10.00 -11.89 -20.32
N GLY A 235 10.68 -12.96 -20.76
CA GLY A 235 10.75 -14.25 -20.03
C GLY A 235 9.51 -15.13 -20.17
N GLU A 236 8.73 -14.95 -21.23
CA GLU A 236 7.53 -15.76 -21.49
C GLU A 236 7.91 -17.21 -21.83
N LEU A 237 7.35 -18.17 -21.08
CA LEU A 237 7.60 -19.59 -21.26
C LEU A 237 6.53 -20.27 -22.12
N ASN A 238 6.97 -21.15 -23.02
CA ASN A 238 6.11 -22.09 -23.73
C ASN A 238 6.00 -23.40 -22.94
N VAL A 239 4.81 -23.77 -22.47
CA VAL A 239 4.64 -24.93 -21.59
C VAL A 239 3.37 -25.73 -21.92
N HIS A 240 3.49 -27.05 -21.82
CA HIS A 240 2.33 -27.95 -21.84
C HIS A 240 1.92 -28.26 -20.40
N LYS A 241 0.62 -28.18 -20.10
CA LYS A 241 0.08 -28.34 -18.75
C LYS A 241 -0.98 -29.44 -18.72
N ALA A 242 -0.93 -30.31 -17.72
CA ALA A 242 -2.02 -31.23 -17.41
C ALA A 242 -2.54 -30.97 -15.98
N ALA A 243 -3.86 -31.02 -15.80
CA ALA A 243 -4.50 -31.06 -14.49
C ALA A 243 -5.13 -32.45 -14.30
N ILE A 244 -4.95 -33.05 -13.11
CA ILE A 244 -5.34 -34.43 -12.81
C ILE A 244 -6.13 -34.47 -11.48
N ASP A 245 -7.38 -34.93 -11.54
CA ASP A 245 -8.22 -35.24 -10.39
C ASP A 245 -7.85 -36.63 -9.80
N PRO A 246 -7.94 -36.81 -8.47
CA PRO A 246 -7.63 -38.08 -7.83
C PRO A 246 -8.71 -39.14 -8.11
N VAL A 247 -8.28 -40.33 -8.52
CA VAL A 247 -9.13 -41.51 -8.74
C VAL A 247 -8.42 -42.72 -8.15
N TRP A 248 -8.83 -43.14 -6.96
CA TRP A 248 -8.16 -44.20 -6.22
C TRP A 248 -8.75 -45.57 -6.54
N PHE A 249 -7.91 -46.48 -7.02
CA PHE A 249 -8.19 -47.90 -7.04
C PHE A 249 -7.85 -48.49 -5.67
N LEU A 250 -8.88 -48.67 -4.83
CA LEU A 250 -8.74 -48.99 -3.40
C LEU A 250 -7.87 -50.22 -3.10
N PRO A 251 -7.95 -51.35 -3.84
CA PRO A 251 -7.05 -52.49 -3.63
C PRO A 251 -5.57 -52.14 -3.88
N GLY A 252 -5.30 -51.33 -4.92
CA GLY A 252 -3.95 -50.89 -5.27
C GLY A 252 -3.38 -49.88 -4.27
N VAL A 253 -4.19 -48.93 -3.80
CA VAL A 253 -3.81 -47.98 -2.73
C VAL A 253 -3.55 -48.72 -1.41
N ALA A 254 -4.39 -49.68 -1.04
CA ALA A 254 -4.21 -50.50 0.16
C ALA A 254 -2.90 -51.30 0.11
N ALA A 255 -2.62 -51.96 -1.02
CA ALA A 255 -1.36 -52.67 -1.24
C ALA A 255 -0.13 -51.74 -1.19
N ARG A 256 -0.22 -50.54 -1.81
CA ARG A 256 0.86 -49.54 -1.80
C ARG A 256 1.14 -49.00 -0.39
N LEU A 257 0.10 -48.85 0.45
CA LEU A 257 0.22 -48.45 1.85
C LEU A 257 0.49 -49.63 2.81
N ASN A 258 0.66 -50.86 2.29
CA ASN A 258 0.87 -52.09 3.07
C ASN A 258 -0.21 -52.33 4.16
N VAL A 259 -1.48 -52.16 3.78
CA VAL A 259 -2.65 -52.41 4.64
C VAL A 259 -3.73 -53.23 3.91
N GLU A 260 -4.61 -53.87 4.67
CA GLU A 260 -5.78 -54.57 4.11
C GLU A 260 -6.81 -53.58 3.54
N GLU A 261 -7.46 -53.92 2.42
CA GLU A 261 -8.44 -53.05 1.73
C GLU A 261 -9.61 -52.66 2.66
N ASP A 262 -10.15 -53.64 3.40
CA ASP A 262 -11.26 -53.42 4.34
C ASP A 262 -10.85 -52.51 5.51
N PHE A 263 -9.59 -52.57 5.94
CA PHE A 263 -9.06 -51.69 6.98
C PHE A 263 -8.89 -50.27 6.45
N LEU A 264 -8.32 -50.10 5.26
CA LEU A 264 -8.22 -48.80 4.59
C LEU A 264 -9.61 -48.14 4.42
N ARG A 265 -10.59 -48.89 3.89
CA ARG A 265 -11.98 -48.42 3.75
C ARG A 265 -12.58 -47.98 5.07
N ARG A 266 -12.37 -48.77 6.13
CA ARG A 266 -12.85 -48.46 7.47
C ARG A 266 -12.21 -47.19 8.03
N CYS A 267 -10.90 -47.04 7.92
CA CYS A 267 -10.20 -45.83 8.34
C CYS A 267 -10.69 -44.60 7.57
N LEU A 268 -10.86 -44.70 6.24
CA LEU A 268 -11.40 -43.62 5.41
C LEU A 268 -12.81 -43.21 5.85
N PHE A 269 -13.71 -44.16 6.11
CA PHE A 269 -15.07 -43.87 6.57
C PHE A 269 -15.10 -43.28 8.00
N GLU A 270 -14.48 -43.95 8.97
CA GLU A 270 -14.54 -43.55 10.39
C GLU A 270 -13.81 -42.21 10.64
N SER A 271 -12.65 -41.99 10.00
CA SER A 271 -11.83 -40.78 10.22
C SER A 271 -12.35 -39.54 9.49
N THR A 272 -13.23 -39.70 8.48
CA THR A 272 -13.90 -38.58 7.80
C THR A 272 -15.25 -38.22 8.41
N GLY A 273 -15.55 -38.72 9.62
CA GLY A 273 -16.83 -38.47 10.29
C GLY A 273 -18.01 -39.20 9.65
N GLY A 274 -17.75 -40.30 8.94
CA GLY A 274 -18.78 -41.09 8.27
C GLY A 274 -19.12 -40.64 6.85
N MET A 275 -18.25 -39.87 6.18
CA MET A 275 -18.45 -39.54 4.77
C MET A 275 -18.39 -40.81 3.90
N TYR A 276 -19.31 -40.90 2.94
CA TYR A 276 -19.47 -42.04 2.04
C TYR A 276 -19.62 -43.40 2.76
N PRO A 277 -20.76 -43.67 3.42
CA PRO A 277 -21.07 -44.98 4.04
C PRO A 277 -20.88 -46.18 3.11
N GLU A 278 -20.96 -45.96 1.80
CA GLU A 278 -20.72 -46.97 0.79
C GLU A 278 -19.27 -47.51 0.77
N LEU A 279 -18.29 -46.81 1.38
CA LEU A 279 -16.96 -47.38 1.63
C LEU A 279 -17.03 -48.69 2.41
N ILE A 280 -17.99 -48.81 3.33
CA ILE A 280 -18.30 -50.01 4.11
C ILE A 280 -19.37 -50.88 3.42
N SER A 281 -20.48 -50.27 2.97
CA SER A 281 -21.65 -51.02 2.49
C SER A 281 -21.53 -51.54 1.05
N ARG A 282 -20.55 -51.05 0.28
CA ARG A 282 -20.30 -51.41 -1.14
C ARG A 282 -18.83 -51.85 -1.36
N PRO A 283 -18.42 -53.01 -0.81
CA PRO A 283 -17.09 -53.58 -1.05
C PRO A 283 -16.87 -54.06 -2.49
N ASP A 284 -17.95 -54.16 -3.27
CA ASP A 284 -17.96 -54.46 -4.71
C ASP A 284 -17.45 -53.29 -5.57
N ILE A 285 -17.66 -52.04 -5.13
CA ILE A 285 -17.14 -50.85 -5.81
C ILE A 285 -15.68 -50.63 -5.39
N LYS A 286 -14.73 -50.85 -6.30
CA LYS A 286 -13.28 -50.76 -6.05
C LYS A 286 -12.64 -49.40 -6.33
N VAL A 287 -13.38 -48.45 -6.90
CA VAL A 287 -12.88 -47.13 -7.28
C VAL A 287 -13.49 -46.03 -6.40
N PHE A 288 -12.69 -45.07 -5.96
CA PHE A 288 -13.11 -43.95 -5.11
C PHE A 288 -12.47 -42.64 -5.62
N LEU A 289 -13.27 -41.59 -5.78
CA LEU A 289 -12.78 -40.24 -6.07
C LEU A 289 -12.84 -39.42 -4.77
N PRO A 290 -11.77 -39.40 -3.96
CA PRO A 290 -11.75 -38.62 -2.72
C PRO A 290 -11.86 -37.12 -3.03
N PRO A 291 -12.64 -36.34 -2.24
CA PRO A 291 -12.77 -34.89 -2.41
C PRO A 291 -11.54 -34.13 -1.87
N ILE A 292 -10.35 -34.48 -2.37
CA ILE A 292 -9.04 -33.91 -1.97
C ILE A 292 -8.37 -33.25 -3.17
N GLY A 293 -7.34 -32.44 -2.91
CA GLY A 293 -6.53 -31.82 -3.96
C GLY A 293 -5.92 -32.84 -4.92
N GLY A 294 -6.02 -32.55 -6.22
CA GLY A 294 -5.36 -33.31 -7.29
C GLY A 294 -3.89 -32.90 -7.48
N LEU A 295 -3.41 -32.99 -8.73
CA LEU A 295 -2.08 -32.53 -9.10
C LEU A 295 -2.09 -31.80 -10.45
N THR A 296 -1.05 -31.00 -10.70
CA THR A 296 -0.77 -30.43 -12.02
C THR A 296 0.63 -30.81 -12.50
N VAL A 297 0.79 -30.92 -13.81
CA VAL A 297 2.04 -31.27 -14.50
C VAL A 297 2.39 -30.16 -15.48
N TYR A 298 3.65 -29.76 -15.51
CA TYR A 298 4.20 -28.74 -16.41
C TYR A 298 5.39 -29.35 -17.16
N ILE A 299 5.30 -29.36 -18.50
CA ILE A 299 6.31 -29.96 -19.38
C ILE A 299 6.96 -28.86 -20.23
N PHE A 300 8.26 -28.68 -20.06
CA PHE A 300 9.11 -27.76 -20.82
C PHE A 300 9.88 -28.52 -21.90
N GLY A 301 9.93 -27.97 -23.12
CA GLY A 301 10.54 -28.63 -24.28
C GLY A 301 9.58 -29.55 -25.04
N ASN A 302 10.11 -30.54 -25.76
CA ASN A 302 9.29 -31.46 -26.55
C ASN A 302 8.71 -32.59 -25.68
N HIS A 303 7.39 -32.57 -25.47
CA HIS A 303 6.66 -33.58 -24.70
C HIS A 303 6.75 -34.98 -25.30
N GLU A 304 6.95 -35.13 -26.61
CA GLU A 304 7.08 -36.44 -27.27
C GLU A 304 8.32 -37.23 -26.78
N LEU A 305 9.36 -36.53 -26.32
CA LEU A 305 10.63 -37.13 -25.90
C LEU A 305 10.65 -37.56 -24.43
N ILE A 306 9.59 -37.27 -23.65
CA ILE A 306 9.57 -37.46 -22.19
C ILE A 306 9.70 -38.93 -21.74
N SER A 307 9.27 -39.86 -22.60
CA SER A 307 9.34 -41.31 -22.35
C SER A 307 10.58 -41.98 -22.94
N ASP A 308 11.41 -41.28 -23.74
CA ASP A 308 12.64 -41.84 -24.30
C ASP A 308 13.77 -41.84 -23.26
N PRO A 309 14.24 -43.01 -22.78
CA PRO A 309 15.32 -43.08 -21.79
C PRO A 309 16.69 -42.57 -22.31
N LYS A 310 16.82 -42.28 -23.61
CA LYS A 310 18.02 -41.63 -24.17
C LYS A 310 18.01 -40.11 -24.05
N THR A 311 16.83 -39.49 -23.96
CA THR A 311 16.69 -38.06 -23.72
C THR A 311 17.09 -37.75 -22.28
N ARG A 312 17.67 -36.57 -22.04
CA ARG A 312 17.93 -36.09 -20.67
C ARG A 312 16.66 -35.51 -20.08
N LEU A 313 16.33 -35.94 -18.86
CA LEU A 313 15.14 -35.53 -18.14
C LEU A 313 15.52 -34.93 -16.77
N THR A 314 15.20 -33.65 -16.59
CA THR A 314 15.27 -32.97 -15.29
C THR A 314 13.86 -32.90 -14.69
N VAL A 315 13.67 -33.49 -13.51
CA VAL A 315 12.37 -33.58 -12.82
C VAL A 315 12.41 -32.92 -11.45
N ARG A 316 11.41 -32.08 -11.16
CA ARG A 316 11.03 -31.74 -9.78
C ARG A 316 9.64 -32.29 -9.47
N VAL A 317 9.52 -32.96 -8.33
CA VAL A 317 8.21 -33.24 -7.73
C VAL A 317 8.03 -32.43 -6.46
N HIS A 318 7.00 -31.61 -6.45
CA HIS A 318 6.72 -30.58 -5.46
C HIS A 318 5.40 -30.87 -4.74
N ASP A 319 5.37 -30.60 -3.42
CA ASP A 319 4.16 -30.72 -2.60
C ASP A 319 3.75 -29.27 -2.25
N GLU A 320 2.51 -28.92 -2.56
CA GLU A 320 1.91 -27.58 -2.36
C GLU A 320 2.18 -27.05 -0.96
N CYS A 321 2.69 -25.82 -0.93
CA CYS A 321 2.98 -25.05 0.25
C CYS A 321 2.50 -23.61 0.02
N ASN A 322 1.19 -23.39 0.04
CA ASN A 322 0.52 -22.15 -0.36
C ASN A 322 1.19 -20.88 0.19
N GLY A 323 1.48 -20.85 1.50
CA GLY A 323 2.17 -19.73 2.15
C GLY A 323 3.57 -19.41 1.61
N SER A 324 4.27 -20.36 0.99
CA SER A 324 5.58 -20.13 0.34
C SER A 324 5.42 -19.97 -1.17
N ASP A 325 4.69 -20.87 -1.83
CA ASP A 325 4.60 -20.91 -3.30
C ASP A 325 3.82 -19.73 -3.87
N VAL A 326 2.79 -19.25 -3.16
CA VAL A 326 1.97 -18.09 -3.57
C VAL A 326 2.41 -16.82 -2.85
N PHE A 327 2.61 -16.89 -1.52
CA PHE A 327 2.86 -15.72 -0.67
C PHE A 327 4.33 -15.53 -0.22
N CYS A 328 5.27 -16.26 -0.82
CA CYS A 328 6.72 -16.08 -0.64
C CYS A 328 7.26 -16.19 0.79
N SER A 329 6.56 -16.88 1.71
CA SER A 329 7.04 -17.06 3.10
C SER A 329 8.44 -17.68 3.19
N ASP A 330 9.26 -17.03 4.00
CA ASP A 330 10.65 -17.31 4.38
C ASP A 330 10.82 -18.48 5.38
N ILE A 331 9.73 -18.92 6.02
CA ILE A 331 9.71 -19.97 7.06
C ILE A 331 10.07 -21.36 6.50
N CYS A 332 9.92 -21.58 5.19
CA CYS A 332 10.28 -22.85 4.53
C CYS A 332 10.79 -22.69 3.09
N THR A 333 11.61 -23.64 2.65
CA THR A 333 12.32 -23.61 1.35
C THR A 333 11.48 -24.06 0.15
N CYS A 334 10.14 -24.02 0.22
CA CYS A 334 9.29 -24.61 -0.81
C CYS A 334 9.38 -23.86 -2.14
N ARG A 335 9.15 -22.54 -2.13
CA ARG A 335 9.23 -21.69 -3.32
C ARG A 335 10.64 -21.54 -3.89
N PRO A 336 11.70 -21.21 -3.12
CA PRO A 336 13.05 -21.08 -3.69
C PRO A 336 13.50 -22.35 -4.41
N TYR A 337 13.16 -23.52 -3.85
CA TYR A 337 13.48 -24.80 -4.48
C TYR A 337 12.55 -25.13 -5.67
N LEU A 338 11.31 -24.60 -5.71
CA LEU A 338 10.41 -24.69 -6.86
C LEU A 338 10.94 -23.87 -8.03
N VAL A 339 11.32 -22.62 -7.79
CA VAL A 339 11.96 -21.73 -8.77
C VAL A 339 13.25 -22.35 -9.30
N PHE A 340 14.15 -22.79 -8.43
CA PHE A 340 15.39 -23.48 -8.84
C PHE A 340 15.11 -24.72 -9.71
N GLY A 341 14.10 -25.53 -9.33
CA GLY A 341 13.67 -26.67 -10.14
C GLY A 341 13.11 -26.27 -11.51
N MET A 342 12.35 -25.17 -11.60
CA MET A 342 11.85 -24.62 -12.87
C MET A 342 13.00 -24.13 -13.75
N VAL A 343 13.93 -23.34 -13.22
CA VAL A 343 15.10 -22.83 -13.94
C VAL A 343 15.93 -23.98 -14.53
N GLU A 344 16.23 -25.01 -13.74
CA GLU A 344 17.01 -26.15 -14.22
C GLU A 344 16.24 -27.05 -15.20
N ALA A 345 14.92 -27.19 -15.04
CA ALA A 345 14.04 -27.87 -16.00
C ALA A 345 13.97 -27.11 -17.35
N ILE A 346 13.89 -25.78 -17.31
CA ILE A 346 13.95 -24.93 -18.50
C ILE A 346 15.30 -25.12 -19.19
N LYS A 347 16.43 -24.96 -18.49
CA LYS A 347 17.78 -25.18 -19.05
C LYS A 347 17.94 -26.56 -19.70
N GLU A 348 17.43 -27.63 -19.09
CA GLU A 348 17.46 -28.97 -19.71
C GLU A 348 16.68 -29.01 -21.03
N ALA A 349 15.49 -28.40 -21.07
CA ALA A 349 14.68 -28.28 -22.29
C ALA A 349 15.37 -27.45 -23.39
N GLN A 350 16.04 -26.33 -23.04
CA GLN A 350 16.80 -25.51 -24.00
C GLN A 350 17.99 -26.28 -24.60
N ASN A 351 18.63 -27.14 -23.78
CA ASN A 351 19.72 -28.03 -24.21
C ASN A 351 19.25 -29.25 -25.03
N GLY A 352 17.96 -29.34 -25.37
CA GLY A 352 17.38 -30.43 -26.18
C GLY A 352 16.94 -31.66 -25.38
N GLY A 353 16.93 -31.57 -24.04
CA GLY A 353 16.26 -32.54 -23.16
C GLY A 353 14.79 -32.19 -22.91
N VAL A 354 14.27 -32.64 -21.77
CA VAL A 354 12.92 -32.32 -21.29
C VAL A 354 12.98 -31.87 -19.82
N GLY A 355 12.24 -30.80 -19.52
CA GLY A 355 12.02 -30.33 -18.16
C GLY A 355 10.64 -30.70 -17.66
N LEU A 356 10.53 -31.20 -16.43
CA LEU A 356 9.26 -31.65 -15.84
C LEU A 356 9.08 -31.14 -14.41
N ILE A 357 7.98 -30.45 -14.16
CA ILE A 357 7.54 -30.08 -12.81
C ILE A 357 6.19 -30.74 -12.55
N ILE A 358 6.08 -31.45 -11.45
CA ILE A 358 4.83 -32.04 -10.96
C ILE A 358 4.51 -31.39 -9.61
N TYR A 359 3.30 -30.85 -9.50
CA TYR A 359 2.84 -30.08 -8.35
C TYR A 359 1.62 -30.78 -7.71
N PHE A 360 1.81 -31.39 -6.55
CA PHE A 360 0.76 -32.09 -5.79
C PHE A 360 0.06 -31.14 -4.82
N ARG A 361 -1.27 -31.04 -4.88
CA ARG A 361 -2.07 -30.19 -3.97
C ARG A 361 -2.26 -30.84 -2.60
N LYS A 362 -1.18 -30.90 -1.83
CA LYS A 362 -1.02 -31.64 -0.56
C LYS A 362 -0.38 -30.79 0.54
N GLU A 363 -0.99 -29.64 0.83
CA GLU A 363 -0.60 -28.78 1.95
C GLU A 363 -0.73 -29.48 3.33
N GLY A 364 0.04 -29.02 4.31
CA GLY A 364 -0.13 -29.36 5.73
C GLY A 364 0.43 -30.71 6.15
N ARG A 365 1.22 -31.39 5.30
CA ARG A 365 1.86 -32.69 5.62
C ARG A 365 0.88 -33.80 6.06
N ALA A 366 -0.35 -33.77 5.53
CA ALA A 366 -1.49 -34.61 5.94
C ALA A 366 -2.06 -34.33 7.36
N LEU A 367 -1.63 -33.25 8.01
CA LEU A 367 -2.20 -32.72 9.27
C LEU A 367 -3.04 -31.44 9.06
N GLY A 368 -3.07 -30.90 7.85
CA GLY A 368 -3.77 -29.66 7.49
C GLY A 368 -2.97 -28.38 7.76
N GLU A 369 -3.34 -27.31 7.06
CA GLU A 369 -2.69 -26.00 7.12
C GLU A 369 -2.75 -25.36 8.52
N VAL A 370 -3.90 -25.48 9.20
CA VAL A 370 -4.07 -24.97 10.58
C VAL A 370 -3.05 -25.60 11.53
N THR A 371 -2.85 -26.92 11.49
CA THR A 371 -1.87 -27.62 12.34
C THR A 371 -0.44 -27.19 12.02
N LYS A 372 -0.11 -27.02 10.74
CA LYS A 372 1.19 -26.46 10.28
C LYS A 372 1.42 -25.06 10.87
N TYR A 373 0.40 -24.20 10.88
CA TYR A 373 0.49 -22.85 11.44
C TYR A 373 0.57 -22.86 12.97
N LEU A 374 -0.08 -23.81 13.66
CA LEU A 374 0.10 -24.02 15.11
C LEU A 374 1.55 -24.45 15.44
N VAL A 375 2.17 -25.32 14.63
CA VAL A 375 3.60 -25.67 14.76
C VAL A 375 4.49 -24.44 14.56
N TYR A 376 4.19 -23.59 13.58
CA TYR A 376 4.93 -22.34 13.35
C TYR A 376 4.78 -21.36 14.53
N ASN A 377 3.58 -21.22 15.09
CA ASN A 377 3.32 -20.43 16.29
C ASN A 377 4.12 -20.94 17.50
N ALA A 378 4.19 -22.26 17.70
CA ALA A 378 4.98 -22.87 18.77
C ALA A 378 6.49 -22.70 18.57
N ARG A 379 6.99 -22.90 17.34
CA ARG A 379 8.38 -22.61 16.94
C ARG A 379 8.77 -21.19 17.30
N LYS A 380 7.97 -20.20 16.89
CA LYS A 380 8.29 -18.78 17.11
C LYS A 380 8.16 -18.40 18.59
N ARG A 381 7.05 -18.73 19.28
CA ARG A 381 6.84 -18.37 20.70
C ARG A 381 7.87 -18.95 21.67
N GLU A 382 8.34 -20.17 21.43
CA GLU A 382 9.22 -20.90 22.35
C GLU A 382 10.69 -20.94 21.89
N GLY A 383 11.07 -20.04 20.97
CA GLY A 383 12.39 -19.98 20.34
C GLY A 383 12.58 -21.02 19.25
N ASP A 384 12.81 -20.54 18.03
CA ASP A 384 12.98 -21.39 16.84
C ASP A 384 14.44 -21.79 16.65
N SER A 385 14.71 -23.07 16.44
CA SER A 385 16.07 -23.62 16.31
C SER A 385 16.07 -24.97 15.63
N ALA A 386 17.12 -25.28 14.86
CA ALA A 386 17.21 -26.51 14.10
C ALA A 386 17.19 -27.75 15.02
N ALA A 387 17.85 -27.67 16.17
CA ALA A 387 17.84 -28.71 17.20
C ALA A 387 16.43 -29.09 17.69
N LYS A 388 15.48 -28.14 17.73
CA LYS A 388 14.10 -28.37 18.24
C LYS A 388 13.04 -28.49 17.15
N TYR A 389 13.39 -28.31 15.88
CA TYR A 389 12.43 -28.24 14.76
C TYR A 389 11.42 -29.40 14.74
N PHE A 390 11.90 -30.63 14.91
CA PHE A 390 11.05 -31.82 14.95
C PHE A 390 10.32 -32.01 16.29
N GLU A 391 10.98 -31.70 17.41
CA GLU A 391 10.37 -31.72 18.75
C GLU A 391 9.15 -30.79 18.81
N ARG A 392 9.24 -29.58 18.23
CA ARG A 392 8.10 -28.64 18.11
C ARG A 392 6.95 -29.20 17.28
N THR A 393 7.25 -30.00 16.26
CA THR A 393 6.22 -30.67 15.46
C THR A 393 5.53 -31.78 16.26
N GLU A 394 6.32 -32.62 16.93
CA GLU A 394 5.83 -33.70 17.82
C GLU A 394 5.01 -33.15 18.99
N ASN A 395 5.42 -32.05 19.62
CA ASN A 395 4.72 -31.43 20.75
C ASN A 395 3.34 -30.86 20.39
N VAL A 396 3.14 -30.38 19.15
CA VAL A 396 1.87 -29.79 18.70
C VAL A 396 0.99 -30.81 17.99
N ALA A 397 1.55 -31.65 17.13
CA ALA A 397 0.80 -32.60 16.31
C ALA A 397 0.70 -34.00 16.94
N GLY A 398 1.47 -34.30 17.99
CA GLY A 398 1.63 -35.65 18.56
C GLY A 398 2.48 -36.60 17.71
N VAL A 399 2.95 -36.16 16.53
CA VAL A 399 3.68 -36.96 15.54
C VAL A 399 4.72 -36.12 14.81
N LYS A 400 5.84 -36.73 14.41
CA LYS A 400 6.95 -36.07 13.72
C LYS A 400 6.65 -35.74 12.26
N ASP A 401 6.12 -36.74 11.56
CA ASP A 401 5.74 -36.69 10.15
C ASP A 401 4.76 -37.83 9.87
N VAL A 402 3.68 -37.54 9.14
CA VAL A 402 2.69 -38.52 8.68
C VAL A 402 2.49 -38.47 7.17
N ARG A 403 3.43 -37.84 6.45
CA ARG A 403 3.46 -37.89 5.00
C ARG A 403 3.70 -39.32 4.52
N PHE A 404 3.09 -39.62 3.40
CA PHE A 404 3.35 -40.77 2.56
C PHE A 404 3.55 -40.22 1.14
N GLN A 405 4.45 -40.81 0.36
CA GLN A 405 4.76 -40.37 -1.02
C GLN A 405 4.54 -41.50 -2.03
N ASP A 406 3.97 -42.61 -1.57
CA ASP A 406 3.93 -43.88 -2.27
C ASP A 406 2.98 -43.85 -3.47
N LEU A 407 2.11 -42.85 -3.58
CA LEU A 407 1.25 -42.57 -4.75
C LEU A 407 1.88 -41.59 -5.76
N MET A 408 2.99 -40.94 -5.39
CA MET A 408 3.69 -39.95 -6.22
C MET A 408 4.21 -40.48 -7.57
N PRO A 409 4.71 -41.73 -7.69
CA PRO A 409 5.30 -42.23 -8.94
C PRO A 409 4.28 -42.45 -10.07
N ASP A 410 3.00 -42.54 -9.76
CA ASP A 410 1.94 -42.92 -10.71
C ASP A 410 1.87 -41.97 -11.92
N VAL A 411 2.12 -40.67 -11.72
CA VAL A 411 2.15 -39.67 -12.81
C VAL A 411 3.42 -39.75 -13.66
N LEU A 412 4.54 -40.21 -13.08
CA LEU A 412 5.75 -40.50 -13.86
C LEU A 412 5.53 -41.73 -14.74
N HIS A 413 4.85 -42.77 -14.22
CA HIS A 413 4.43 -43.94 -14.99
C HIS A 413 3.40 -43.60 -16.08
N TRP A 414 2.49 -42.66 -15.82
CA TRP A 414 1.56 -42.17 -16.85
C TRP A 414 2.28 -41.50 -18.02
N LEU A 415 3.35 -40.73 -17.75
CA LEU A 415 4.24 -40.14 -18.74
C LEU A 415 5.24 -41.14 -19.36
N GLY A 416 5.24 -42.41 -18.94
CA GLY A 416 6.13 -43.46 -19.46
C GLY A 416 7.56 -43.40 -18.92
N ILE A 417 7.83 -42.58 -17.91
CA ILE A 417 9.16 -42.33 -17.38
C ILE A 417 9.67 -43.58 -16.64
N THR A 418 10.87 -44.00 -17.02
CA THR A 418 11.61 -45.14 -16.43
C THR A 418 12.98 -44.74 -15.87
N LYS A 419 13.48 -43.55 -16.24
CA LYS A 419 14.76 -43.00 -15.84
C LYS A 419 14.66 -41.47 -15.73
N ILE A 420 15.18 -40.90 -14.65
CA ILE A 420 15.33 -39.47 -14.39
C ILE A 420 16.83 -39.17 -14.33
N ASP A 421 17.33 -38.28 -15.18
CA ASP A 421 18.75 -37.90 -15.17
C ASP A 421 19.06 -36.98 -13.99
N ARG A 422 18.22 -35.96 -13.74
CA ARG A 422 18.39 -35.03 -12.61
C ARG A 422 17.11 -34.89 -11.82
N PHE A 423 17.16 -35.27 -10.54
CA PHE A 423 16.03 -35.18 -9.62
C PHE A 423 16.23 -34.05 -8.62
N MET A 424 15.42 -33.01 -8.74
CA MET A 424 15.52 -31.76 -7.97
C MET A 424 14.87 -31.91 -6.57
N SER A 425 15.34 -32.86 -5.77
CA SER A 425 14.85 -33.08 -4.39
C SER A 425 15.87 -33.70 -3.41
N MET A 426 15.99 -33.05 -2.24
CA MET A 426 16.68 -33.57 -1.06
C MET A 426 15.87 -34.63 -0.28
N SER A 427 14.57 -34.79 -0.58
CA SER A 427 13.65 -35.64 0.20
C SER A 427 13.85 -37.12 -0.09
N ASN A 428 14.30 -37.89 0.90
CA ASN A 428 14.44 -39.35 0.77
C ASN A 428 13.09 -40.01 0.51
N MET A 429 12.03 -39.66 1.25
CA MET A 429 10.69 -40.21 1.02
C MET A 429 10.19 -40.07 -0.43
N LYS A 430 10.60 -39.02 -1.15
CA LYS A 430 10.24 -38.85 -2.57
C LYS A 430 11.16 -39.66 -3.48
N HIS A 431 12.46 -39.66 -3.20
CA HIS A 431 13.45 -40.47 -3.92
C HIS A 431 13.11 -41.96 -3.82
N ASP A 432 12.94 -42.47 -2.60
CA ASP A 432 12.75 -43.88 -2.30
C ASP A 432 11.45 -44.39 -2.92
N ALA A 433 10.34 -43.65 -2.79
CA ALA A 433 9.08 -43.98 -3.47
C ALA A 433 9.22 -44.09 -5.01
N ILE A 434 10.05 -43.25 -5.64
CA ILE A 434 10.30 -43.27 -7.09
C ILE A 434 11.20 -44.47 -7.48
N ILE A 435 12.25 -44.75 -6.69
CA ILE A 435 13.12 -45.92 -6.89
C ILE A 435 12.33 -47.23 -6.71
N ASP A 436 11.52 -47.34 -5.65
CA ASP A 436 10.73 -48.53 -5.31
C ASP A 436 9.61 -48.80 -6.33
N ALA A 437 9.09 -47.75 -6.98
CA ALA A 437 8.22 -47.89 -8.15
C ALA A 437 8.93 -48.43 -9.41
N GLY A 438 10.26 -48.50 -9.39
CA GLY A 438 11.10 -49.03 -10.47
C GLY A 438 11.56 -47.97 -11.47
N ILE A 439 11.64 -46.69 -11.07
CA ILE A 439 12.16 -45.60 -11.89
C ILE A 439 13.59 -45.28 -11.42
N GLN A 440 14.57 -45.33 -12.32
CA GLN A 440 15.97 -45.02 -11.97
C GLN A 440 16.17 -43.51 -11.81
N ILE A 441 16.90 -43.07 -10.78
CA ILE A 441 17.40 -41.70 -10.63
C ILE A 441 18.94 -41.74 -10.78
N LEU A 442 19.51 -40.89 -11.64
CA LEU A 442 20.97 -40.82 -11.84
C LEU A 442 21.65 -39.78 -10.95
N GLU A 443 21.12 -38.55 -10.91
CA GLU A 443 21.64 -37.43 -10.12
C GLU A 443 20.53 -36.92 -9.19
N ARG A 444 20.84 -36.73 -7.89
CA ARG A 444 20.00 -35.98 -6.96
C ARG A 444 20.61 -34.59 -6.79
N VAL A 445 19.81 -33.54 -6.94
CA VAL A 445 20.28 -32.16 -6.89
C VAL A 445 19.66 -31.46 -5.68
N PRO A 446 20.44 -31.11 -4.64
CA PRO A 446 19.95 -30.33 -3.50
C PRO A 446 19.64 -28.88 -3.93
N ILE A 447 18.98 -28.10 -3.08
CA ILE A 447 18.94 -26.65 -3.28
C ILE A 447 20.36 -26.07 -3.01
N PRO A 448 20.87 -25.11 -3.80
CA PRO A 448 22.10 -24.39 -3.49
C PRO A 448 21.97 -23.57 -2.20
N ASP A 449 23.05 -23.46 -1.42
CA ASP A 449 23.05 -22.76 -0.13
C ASP A 449 22.67 -21.27 -0.26
N GLU A 450 23.07 -20.64 -1.36
CA GLU A 450 22.76 -19.25 -1.72
C GLU A 450 21.27 -18.98 -2.01
N LEU A 451 20.47 -20.03 -2.23
CA LEU A 451 19.02 -19.93 -2.46
C LEU A 451 18.19 -20.31 -1.21
N ILE A 452 18.82 -20.51 -0.05
CA ILE A 452 18.14 -20.84 1.21
C ILE A 452 17.90 -19.55 2.01
N PRO A 453 16.63 -19.13 2.24
CA PRO A 453 16.34 -17.98 3.09
C PRO A 453 16.87 -18.15 4.52
N ALA A 454 17.25 -17.07 5.18
CA ALA A 454 17.92 -17.11 6.47
C ALA A 454 17.10 -17.86 7.55
N ASP A 455 15.81 -17.57 7.69
CA ASP A 455 14.92 -18.25 8.66
C ASP A 455 14.67 -19.72 8.29
N SER A 456 14.52 -19.99 6.98
CA SER A 456 14.43 -21.35 6.42
C SER A 456 15.64 -22.24 6.71
N LYS A 457 16.80 -21.69 7.07
CA LYS A 457 17.98 -22.48 7.42
C LYS A 457 17.73 -23.40 8.63
N VAL A 458 16.88 -22.97 9.57
CA VAL A 458 16.39 -23.81 10.67
C VAL A 458 15.73 -25.10 10.16
N GLU A 459 14.94 -25.00 9.11
CA GLU A 459 14.28 -26.15 8.49
C GLU A 459 15.28 -27.05 7.74
N ILE A 460 16.21 -26.47 6.97
CA ILE A 460 17.17 -27.23 6.17
C ILE A 460 18.18 -27.97 7.04
N ASP A 461 18.83 -27.30 8.00
CA ASP A 461 19.86 -27.92 8.82
C ASP A 461 19.27 -29.09 9.64
N ALA A 462 18.05 -28.90 10.19
CA ALA A 462 17.31 -29.96 10.88
C ALA A 462 17.00 -31.15 9.94
N LYS A 463 16.54 -30.88 8.72
CA LYS A 463 16.25 -31.92 7.71
C LYS A 463 17.52 -32.69 7.31
N ILE A 464 18.64 -32.01 7.05
CA ILE A 464 19.91 -32.64 6.68
C ILE A 464 20.41 -33.54 7.82
N ALA A 465 20.39 -33.05 9.06
CA ALA A 465 20.75 -33.86 10.23
C ALA A 465 19.79 -35.04 10.46
N ALA A 466 18.53 -34.94 10.06
CA ALA A 466 17.56 -36.04 10.02
C ALA A 466 17.72 -36.96 8.77
N GLY A 467 18.76 -36.76 7.96
CA GLY A 467 19.15 -37.64 6.85
C GLY A 467 18.75 -37.17 5.46
N TYR A 468 18.20 -35.97 5.26
CA TYR A 468 17.93 -35.44 3.92
C TYR A 468 19.23 -35.32 3.11
N PHE A 469 19.14 -35.59 1.81
CA PHE A 469 20.29 -35.61 0.92
C PHE A 469 20.93 -34.23 0.75
N THR A 470 22.25 -34.14 0.93
CA THR A 470 23.07 -32.97 0.66
C THR A 470 24.41 -33.41 0.04
N ASN A 471 25.04 -32.50 -0.71
CA ASN A 471 26.42 -32.63 -1.17
C ASN A 471 27.42 -31.89 -0.25
N GLY A 472 26.91 -31.12 0.73
CA GLY A 472 27.68 -30.27 1.63
C GLY A 472 27.92 -30.89 3.01
N HIS A 473 28.08 -30.01 4.01
CA HIS A 473 28.23 -30.39 5.42
C HIS A 473 26.95 -31.02 5.99
N ILE A 474 27.10 -31.95 6.93
CA ILE A 474 26.00 -32.53 7.71
C ILE A 474 26.07 -31.91 9.11
N PRO A 475 25.11 -31.05 9.52
CA PRO A 475 25.16 -30.37 10.80
C PRO A 475 25.22 -31.34 11.98
N ASP A 476 26.14 -31.09 12.91
CA ASP A 476 26.20 -31.84 14.17
C ASP A 476 25.32 -31.19 15.27
N ALA A 477 25.36 -31.76 16.48
CA ALA A 477 24.55 -31.26 17.59
C ALA A 477 24.94 -29.83 18.05
N GLU A 478 26.19 -29.40 17.84
CA GLU A 478 26.62 -28.04 18.12
C GLU A 478 26.15 -27.09 17.01
N ASP A 479 26.29 -27.48 15.74
CA ASP A 479 25.76 -26.72 14.59
C ASP A 479 24.25 -26.47 14.71
N LEU A 480 23.46 -27.52 14.96
CA LEU A 480 22.01 -27.44 15.14
C LEU A 480 21.58 -26.54 16.31
N SER A 481 22.45 -26.35 17.30
CA SER A 481 22.21 -25.44 18.43
C SER A 481 22.51 -23.98 18.11
N ARG A 482 23.37 -23.74 17.10
CA ARG A 482 23.73 -22.41 16.60
C ARG A 482 22.74 -21.91 15.54
N THR A 483 22.16 -22.81 14.74
CA THR A 483 21.12 -22.46 13.76
C THR A 483 19.80 -22.16 14.46
N VAL A 484 19.58 -20.87 14.72
CA VAL A 484 18.37 -20.29 15.34
C VAL A 484 17.61 -19.44 14.34
N GLY A 485 16.27 -19.44 14.45
CA GLY A 485 15.40 -18.63 13.61
C GLY A 485 15.18 -17.22 14.17
N ALA A 486 14.60 -16.35 13.36
CA ALA A 486 14.18 -15.01 13.75
C ALA A 486 13.21 -15.07 14.93
N GLN A 487 13.45 -14.21 15.93
CA GLN A 487 12.70 -14.18 17.18
C GLN A 487 11.29 -13.57 16.98
N PRO A 488 10.26 -14.02 17.73
CA PRO A 488 8.88 -13.56 17.55
C PRO A 488 8.68 -12.07 17.84
N ASP A 489 9.56 -11.49 18.66
CA ASP A 489 9.55 -10.07 19.03
C ASP A 489 10.46 -9.21 18.14
N GLN A 490 11.06 -9.80 17.09
CA GLN A 490 11.51 -9.06 15.93
C GLN A 490 10.39 -9.11 14.89
N PRO A 491 9.89 -7.95 14.41
CA PRO A 491 8.89 -7.95 13.35
C PRO A 491 9.49 -8.59 12.09
N TYR A 492 8.76 -9.51 11.47
CA TYR A 492 9.12 -9.99 10.14
C TYR A 492 9.22 -8.80 9.18
N PRO A 493 10.31 -8.70 8.38
CA PRO A 493 10.33 -7.83 7.22
C PRO A 493 9.37 -8.43 6.17
N TYR A 494 8.11 -7.99 6.19
CA TYR A 494 7.31 -8.03 4.97
C TYR A 494 7.71 -6.81 4.17
N ASP A 495 8.62 -7.02 3.24
CA ASP A 495 9.13 -6.03 2.32
C ASP A 495 8.97 -6.59 0.90
N PRO A 496 8.06 -6.03 0.06
CA PRO A 496 7.93 -6.40 -1.34
C PRO A 496 9.21 -6.13 -2.16
N ASP A 497 10.18 -5.43 -1.59
CA ASP A 497 11.38 -4.96 -2.24
C ASP A 497 12.61 -5.08 -1.31
N GLU A 498 12.90 -6.27 -0.74
CA GLU A 498 14.10 -6.55 0.09
C GLU A 498 15.46 -6.28 -0.62
N SER A 499 15.46 -5.72 -1.83
CA SER A 499 16.63 -5.07 -2.44
C SER A 499 16.88 -3.64 -1.91
N ARG A 500 15.87 -3.00 -1.31
CA ARG A 500 15.84 -1.62 -0.85
C ARG A 500 15.72 -1.52 0.67
N LEU A 501 16.86 -1.32 1.33
CA LEU A 501 16.94 -0.96 2.76
C LEU A 501 16.22 0.37 3.14
N ALA A 502 15.68 1.10 2.14
CA ALA A 502 14.95 2.34 2.32
C ALA A 502 13.98 2.62 1.15
N GLY A 503 12.78 3.07 1.49
CA GLY A 503 11.78 3.56 0.53
C GLY A 503 12.06 5.01 0.12
N GLN A 504 11.36 5.49 -0.92
CA GLN A 504 11.48 6.87 -1.39
C GLN A 504 10.13 7.50 -1.73
N PHE A 505 9.99 8.80 -1.48
CA PHE A 505 8.83 9.58 -1.90
C PHE A 505 9.23 10.94 -2.44
N LEU A 506 8.40 11.46 -3.36
CA LEU A 506 8.57 12.78 -3.96
C LEU A 506 7.81 13.81 -3.13
N HIS A 507 8.42 14.95 -2.87
CA HIS A 507 7.75 16.17 -2.42
C HIS A 507 7.91 17.25 -3.50
N ILE A 508 6.78 17.70 -4.03
CA ILE A 508 6.67 18.72 -5.07
C ILE A 508 5.59 19.75 -4.67
N THR A 509 5.83 21.02 -4.99
CA THR A 509 5.01 22.13 -4.49
C THR A 509 5.10 23.34 -5.43
N ASP A 510 4.11 24.23 -5.33
CA ASP A 510 4.16 25.59 -5.89
C ASP A 510 4.55 25.58 -7.37
N ILE A 511 3.68 24.97 -8.19
CA ILE A 511 3.93 24.74 -9.62
C ILE A 511 3.58 25.98 -10.43
N HIS A 512 2.51 26.68 -10.07
CA HIS A 512 2.03 27.91 -10.71
C HIS A 512 2.14 27.94 -12.25
N PRO A 513 1.52 27.00 -12.98
CA PRO A 513 1.34 27.13 -14.43
C PRO A 513 0.58 28.42 -14.80
N ASP A 514 1.11 29.17 -15.75
CA ASP A 514 0.53 30.36 -16.34
C ASP A 514 0.22 30.14 -17.84
N GLU A 515 -1.07 30.24 -18.20
CA GLU A 515 -1.55 30.17 -19.58
C GLU A 515 -1.23 31.44 -20.40
N PHE A 516 -0.91 32.55 -19.74
CA PHE A 516 -0.64 33.84 -20.38
C PHE A 516 0.85 34.12 -20.57
N TYR A 517 1.73 33.24 -20.11
CA TYR A 517 3.18 33.38 -20.25
C TYR A 517 3.56 33.47 -21.73
N ILE A 518 4.28 34.53 -22.11
CA ILE A 518 4.82 34.72 -23.46
C ILE A 518 6.34 34.54 -23.43
N ASN A 519 6.84 33.58 -24.20
CA ASN A 519 8.27 33.46 -24.49
C ASN A 519 8.77 34.73 -25.21
N GLY A 520 9.77 35.40 -24.64
CA GLY A 520 10.20 36.74 -25.05
C GLY A 520 9.39 37.90 -24.45
N GLY A 521 8.46 37.63 -23.51
CA GLY A 521 7.71 38.64 -22.78
C GLY A 521 8.55 39.37 -21.73
N SER A 522 8.21 40.62 -21.41
CA SER A 522 8.95 41.42 -20.41
C SER A 522 8.71 40.90 -19.00
N ILE A 523 9.79 40.68 -18.24
CA ILE A 523 9.71 40.28 -16.81
C ILE A 523 8.92 41.33 -16.01
N SER A 524 9.02 42.62 -16.37
CA SER A 524 8.30 43.71 -15.69
C SER A 524 6.78 43.70 -15.87
N THR A 525 6.24 42.79 -16.68
CA THR A 525 4.80 42.59 -16.91
C THR A 525 4.45 41.11 -16.70
N SER A 526 5.08 40.46 -15.73
CA SER A 526 4.96 39.03 -15.42
C SER A 526 5.07 38.12 -16.65
N CYS A 527 5.93 38.48 -17.61
CA CYS A 527 6.12 37.77 -18.88
C CYS A 527 4.88 37.72 -19.82
N HIS A 528 3.79 38.45 -19.54
CA HIS A 528 2.57 38.45 -20.36
C HIS A 528 2.59 39.34 -21.63
N ARG A 529 3.65 40.16 -21.87
CA ARG A 529 3.63 41.20 -22.91
C ARG A 529 4.99 41.38 -23.61
N ASN A 530 4.98 41.44 -24.93
CA ASN A 530 6.17 41.75 -25.75
C ASN A 530 6.34 43.27 -25.91
N THR A 531 7.42 43.84 -25.37
CA THR A 531 7.75 45.26 -25.54
C THR A 531 8.70 45.45 -26.73
N THR A 532 8.14 45.81 -27.89
CA THR A 532 8.90 46.10 -29.14
C THR A 532 9.03 47.59 -29.46
N ASN A 533 8.69 48.49 -28.53
CA ASN A 533 8.70 49.93 -28.78
C ASN A 533 10.01 50.59 -28.32
N GLU A 534 10.73 51.20 -29.26
CA GLU A 534 12.03 51.87 -29.04
C GLU A 534 11.94 53.08 -28.08
N ASP A 535 10.74 53.66 -27.88
CA ASP A 535 10.53 54.85 -27.05
C ASP A 535 10.67 54.60 -25.53
N ASP A 536 10.38 53.39 -25.03
CA ASP A 536 10.48 53.08 -23.58
C ASP A 536 11.92 52.87 -23.11
N ASP A 537 12.84 52.52 -24.03
CA ASP A 537 14.24 52.27 -23.73
C ASP A 537 14.97 53.54 -23.26
N MET A 538 14.58 54.69 -23.81
CA MET A 538 15.17 55.99 -23.44
C MET A 538 14.70 56.49 -22.06
N MET A 539 13.49 56.13 -21.62
CA MET A 539 13.01 56.40 -20.26
C MET A 539 13.67 55.50 -19.20
N ARG A 540 14.02 54.26 -19.57
CA ARG A 540 14.68 53.29 -18.66
C ARG A 540 16.10 53.73 -18.27
N MET A 541 16.85 54.40 -19.16
CA MET A 541 18.21 54.88 -18.87
C MET A 541 18.33 55.98 -17.79
N MET A 542 17.23 56.60 -17.32
CA MET A 542 17.28 57.71 -16.36
C MET A 542 17.05 57.34 -14.88
N ARG A 543 16.88 56.06 -14.52
CA ARG A 543 16.73 55.63 -13.12
C ARG A 543 17.94 54.82 -12.62
N PRO A 544 18.87 55.41 -11.84
CA PRO A 544 20.01 54.68 -11.32
C PRO A 544 19.58 53.73 -10.20
N GLY A 545 19.76 52.41 -10.40
CA GLY A 545 19.56 51.40 -9.34
C GLY A 545 18.83 50.11 -9.71
N ARG A 546 18.36 49.93 -10.96
CA ARG A 546 17.75 48.66 -11.41
C ARG A 546 18.51 48.05 -12.59
N THR A 547 19.28 47.00 -12.30
CA THR A 547 19.54 45.88 -13.21
C THR A 547 18.35 44.90 -13.13
N ASP A 548 17.80 44.33 -14.19
CA ASP A 548 18.02 44.62 -15.62
C ASP A 548 16.74 44.37 -16.43
N GLY A 549 16.71 44.87 -17.67
CA GLY A 549 15.57 44.72 -18.59
C GLY A 549 15.49 43.35 -19.26
N GLY A 550 15.30 42.29 -18.48
CA GLY A 550 15.23 40.90 -18.98
C GLY A 550 13.89 40.51 -19.63
N TYR A 551 13.98 39.53 -20.54
CA TYR A 551 12.83 38.88 -21.19
C TYR A 551 12.74 37.41 -20.77
N GLY A 552 11.51 36.89 -20.67
CA GLY A 552 11.23 35.50 -20.30
C GLY A 552 11.72 34.49 -21.34
N GLY A 553 12.33 33.38 -20.90
CA GLY A 553 12.76 32.29 -21.75
C GLY A 553 11.67 31.24 -22.00
N ILE A 554 11.96 30.23 -22.83
CA ILE A 554 11.00 29.17 -23.18
C ILE A 554 10.58 28.33 -21.96
N TYR A 555 11.44 28.17 -20.95
CA TYR A 555 11.15 27.44 -19.71
C TYR A 555 10.99 28.37 -18.49
N GLY A 556 10.66 29.65 -18.70
CA GLY A 556 10.57 30.62 -17.61
C GLY A 556 11.80 31.53 -17.53
N SER A 557 11.80 32.43 -16.55
CA SER A 557 12.98 33.23 -16.16
C SER A 557 13.23 32.99 -14.67
N PRO A 558 14.43 32.52 -14.26
CA PRO A 558 14.74 32.38 -12.85
C PRO A 558 14.88 33.77 -12.21
N TYR A 559 14.73 33.85 -10.88
CA TYR A 559 14.87 35.09 -10.11
C TYR A 559 13.90 36.19 -10.56
N SER A 560 12.68 35.81 -10.95
CA SER A 560 11.71 36.72 -11.56
C SER A 560 10.33 36.64 -10.91
N ILE A 561 9.47 37.62 -11.23
CA ILE A 561 8.05 37.64 -10.86
C ILE A 561 7.16 36.89 -11.87
N CYS A 562 7.74 36.18 -12.83
CA CYS A 562 6.98 35.41 -13.80
C CYS A 562 6.68 34.02 -13.25
N ASP A 563 5.47 33.54 -13.50
CA ASP A 563 5.05 32.19 -13.17
C ASP A 563 5.58 31.14 -14.17
N SER A 564 5.32 29.85 -13.92
CA SER A 564 5.79 28.76 -14.77
C SER A 564 5.05 28.72 -16.09
N PRO A 565 5.72 28.80 -17.26
CA PRO A 565 5.05 28.41 -18.49
C PRO A 565 4.76 26.90 -18.48
N PHE A 566 3.69 26.47 -19.16
CA PHE A 566 3.36 25.05 -19.31
C PHE A 566 4.48 24.20 -19.95
N SER A 567 5.42 24.81 -20.67
CA SER A 567 6.65 24.17 -21.15
C SER A 567 7.56 23.72 -20.01
N LEU A 568 7.71 24.51 -18.94
CA LEU A 568 8.44 24.13 -17.73
C LEU A 568 7.68 23.07 -16.94
N THR A 569 6.37 23.27 -16.75
CA THR A 569 5.51 22.30 -16.05
C THR A 569 5.57 20.93 -16.72
N ASN A 570 5.34 20.86 -18.03
CA ASN A 570 5.46 19.61 -18.78
C ASN A 570 6.87 19.02 -18.66
N ALA A 571 7.92 19.80 -18.94
CA ALA A 571 9.29 19.29 -18.85
C ALA A 571 9.69 18.77 -17.45
N THR A 572 9.06 19.29 -16.38
CA THR A 572 9.23 18.81 -15.01
C THR A 572 8.60 17.43 -14.81
N PHE A 573 7.33 17.26 -15.16
CA PHE A 573 6.67 15.95 -15.08
C PHE A 573 7.29 14.93 -16.04
N ASP A 574 7.64 15.33 -17.27
CA ASP A 574 8.31 14.49 -18.25
C ASP A 574 9.73 14.09 -17.78
N TRP A 575 10.37 14.85 -16.88
CA TRP A 575 11.62 14.47 -16.23
C TRP A 575 11.38 13.50 -15.06
N ILE A 576 10.35 13.75 -14.23
CA ILE A 576 9.94 12.86 -13.15
C ILE A 576 9.58 11.46 -13.68
N ASP A 577 8.81 11.41 -14.78
CA ASP A 577 8.43 10.19 -15.49
C ASP A 577 9.65 9.33 -15.84
N ARG A 578 10.58 9.92 -16.60
CA ARG A 578 11.79 9.24 -17.07
C ARG A 578 12.78 8.80 -15.98
N ASN A 579 12.80 9.48 -14.82
CA ASN A 579 13.89 9.34 -13.85
C ASN A 579 13.48 8.85 -12.46
N LEU A 580 12.24 9.08 -12.02
CA LEU A 580 11.83 8.85 -10.62
C LEU A 580 10.74 7.79 -10.46
N ILE A 581 9.75 7.66 -11.36
CA ILE A 581 8.56 6.81 -11.14
C ILE A 581 8.89 5.40 -10.64
N GLN A 582 9.82 4.71 -11.29
CA GLN A 582 10.22 3.33 -10.93
C GLN A 582 10.84 3.20 -9.53
N SER A 583 11.04 4.31 -8.81
CA SER A 583 11.69 4.36 -7.51
C SER A 583 10.84 4.96 -6.39
N LEU A 584 9.64 5.46 -6.69
CA LEU A 584 8.79 6.20 -5.75
C LEU A 584 7.65 5.33 -5.21
N ASP A 585 7.52 5.31 -3.88
CA ASP A 585 6.45 4.60 -3.18
C ASP A 585 5.16 5.43 -3.13
N PHE A 586 5.29 6.76 -3.00
CA PHE A 586 4.20 7.73 -2.97
C PHE A 586 4.67 9.16 -3.32
N VAL A 587 3.71 10.08 -3.48
CA VAL A 587 3.94 11.50 -3.77
C VAL A 587 3.19 12.40 -2.79
N VAL A 588 3.89 13.38 -2.23
CA VAL A 588 3.35 14.48 -1.44
C VAL A 588 3.32 15.74 -2.31
N TRP A 589 2.14 16.31 -2.51
CA TRP A 589 1.91 17.48 -3.36
C TRP A 589 1.29 18.59 -2.52
N THR A 590 2.07 19.63 -2.18
CA THR A 590 1.64 20.68 -1.24
C THR A 590 0.96 21.89 -1.90
N GLY A 591 0.22 21.66 -2.99
CA GLY A 591 -0.67 22.67 -3.60
C GLY A 591 0.02 23.77 -4.40
N ASP A 592 -0.73 24.85 -4.60
CA ASP A 592 -0.41 26.05 -5.39
C ASP A 592 -0.19 25.77 -6.89
N ASN A 593 -1.34 25.52 -7.53
CA ASN A 593 -1.51 25.07 -8.90
C ASN A 593 -2.04 26.18 -9.82
N ALA A 594 -2.65 27.24 -9.27
CA ALA A 594 -2.99 28.41 -10.05
C ALA A 594 -1.87 29.46 -9.95
N ARG A 595 -1.52 30.10 -11.08
CA ARG A 595 -0.55 31.23 -11.16
C ARG A 595 -0.83 32.32 -10.11
N HIS A 596 0.12 33.23 -9.87
CA HIS A 596 -0.09 34.38 -9.00
C HIS A 596 -0.99 35.44 -9.63
N ASP A 597 -1.58 36.31 -8.79
CA ASP A 597 -2.42 37.44 -9.26
C ASP A 597 -1.60 38.72 -9.52
N SER A 598 -0.39 38.59 -10.05
CA SER A 598 0.59 39.69 -10.11
C SER A 598 0.46 40.63 -11.32
N ASP A 599 -0.48 40.39 -12.25
CA ASP A 599 -0.79 41.32 -13.36
C ASP A 599 -2.15 41.97 -13.16
N ASN A 600 -2.15 43.21 -12.68
CA ASN A 600 -3.36 44.02 -12.42
C ASN A 600 -4.23 44.28 -13.68
N GLU A 601 -3.71 44.07 -14.90
CA GLU A 601 -4.52 44.13 -16.13
C GLU A 601 -5.11 42.76 -16.54
N ARG A 602 -4.70 41.68 -15.86
CA ARG A 602 -5.14 40.30 -16.06
C ARG A 602 -5.41 39.58 -14.72
N PRO A 603 -6.34 40.09 -13.89
CA PRO A 603 -6.69 39.45 -12.63
C PRO A 603 -7.25 38.04 -12.87
N ARG A 604 -6.91 37.11 -11.98
CA ARG A 604 -7.36 35.72 -12.04
C ARG A 604 -8.86 35.60 -11.87
N THR A 605 -9.46 34.68 -12.62
CA THR A 605 -10.88 34.32 -12.45
C THR A 605 -11.05 33.00 -11.69
N GLN A 606 -12.19 32.82 -11.00
CA GLN A 606 -12.51 31.54 -10.35
C GLN A 606 -12.41 30.36 -11.34
N LYS A 607 -12.93 30.53 -12.57
CA LYS A 607 -12.90 29.50 -13.61
C LYS A 607 -11.47 29.11 -14.00
N GLU A 608 -10.58 30.08 -14.13
CA GLU A 608 -9.17 29.87 -14.42
C GLU A 608 -8.47 29.09 -13.30
N ILE A 609 -8.72 29.44 -12.03
CA ILE A 609 -8.19 28.71 -10.87
C ILE A 609 -8.69 27.25 -10.86
N GLU A 610 -9.98 27.01 -11.13
CA GLU A 610 -10.55 25.67 -11.24
C GLU A 610 -9.97 24.86 -12.41
N ASP A 611 -9.74 25.49 -13.56
CA ASP A 611 -9.23 24.82 -14.76
C ASP A 611 -7.73 24.51 -14.64
N LEU A 612 -6.94 25.39 -14.01
CA LEU A 612 -5.53 25.13 -13.66
C LEU A 612 -5.40 24.00 -12.64
N ASN A 613 -6.25 23.97 -11.61
CA ASN A 613 -6.28 22.86 -10.64
C ASN A 613 -6.64 21.52 -11.31
N LYS A 614 -7.58 21.50 -12.26
CA LYS A 614 -7.87 20.31 -13.09
C LYS A 614 -6.68 19.92 -13.97
N ALA A 615 -6.01 20.89 -14.60
CA ALA A 615 -4.88 20.63 -15.49
C ALA A 615 -3.71 19.97 -14.74
N ILE A 616 -3.35 20.48 -13.56
CA ILE A 616 -2.29 19.88 -12.73
C ILE A 616 -2.72 18.52 -12.17
N ALA A 617 -3.95 18.38 -11.66
CA ALA A 617 -4.47 17.09 -11.20
C ALA A 617 -4.44 16.01 -12.30
N ASN A 618 -4.83 16.37 -13.54
CA ASN A 618 -4.72 15.47 -14.68
C ASN A 618 -3.27 15.12 -15.01
N LYS A 619 -2.33 16.08 -14.98
CA LYS A 619 -0.91 15.80 -15.21
C LYS A 619 -0.32 14.86 -14.15
N PHE A 620 -0.73 14.98 -12.88
CA PHE A 620 -0.40 13.99 -11.83
C PHE A 620 -0.97 12.61 -12.14
N LEU A 621 -2.23 12.51 -12.60
CA LEU A 621 -2.84 11.23 -12.99
C LEU A 621 -2.15 10.60 -14.20
N GLU A 622 -1.87 11.37 -15.24
CA GLU A 622 -1.16 10.94 -16.45
C GLU A 622 0.26 10.46 -16.15
N THR A 623 0.93 11.07 -15.17
CA THR A 623 2.30 10.71 -14.78
C THR A 623 2.32 9.50 -13.84
N PHE A 624 1.50 9.46 -12.79
CA PHE A 624 1.64 8.49 -11.69
C PHE A 624 0.56 7.39 -11.65
N THR A 625 -0.39 7.38 -12.59
CA THR A 625 -1.28 6.23 -12.82
C THR A 625 -0.96 5.66 -14.21
N PRO A 626 -0.22 4.54 -14.29
CA PRO A 626 0.09 3.89 -15.56
C PRO A 626 -1.14 3.14 -16.13
N ASP A 627 -0.95 2.29 -17.13
CA ASP A 627 -1.96 2.04 -18.17
C ASP A 627 -3.31 1.56 -17.62
N LYS A 628 -4.40 2.20 -18.05
CA LYS A 628 -5.77 1.90 -17.61
C LYS A 628 -6.25 0.52 -18.08
N ASP A 629 -5.56 -0.05 -19.06
CA ASP A 629 -5.84 -1.37 -19.62
C ASP A 629 -5.09 -2.51 -18.88
N ASP A 630 -4.16 -2.23 -17.96
CA ASP A 630 -3.54 -3.25 -17.08
C ASP A 630 -4.00 -3.11 -15.60
N PRO A 631 -4.94 -3.96 -15.13
CA PRO A 631 -5.42 -3.91 -13.74
C PRO A 631 -4.41 -4.44 -12.71
N PHE A 632 -3.21 -4.84 -13.11
CA PHE A 632 -2.15 -5.33 -12.21
C PHE A 632 -1.01 -4.32 -11.98
N GLU A 633 -0.99 -3.19 -12.69
CA GLU A 633 0.07 -2.18 -12.51
C GLU A 633 -0.21 -1.29 -11.28
N GLN A 634 0.78 -1.16 -10.39
CA GLN A 634 0.58 -0.52 -9.09
C GLN A 634 0.56 1.01 -9.21
N ARG A 635 -0.62 1.62 -9.07
CA ARG A 635 -0.77 3.07 -8.93
C ARG A 635 0.04 3.59 -7.74
N ILE A 636 0.87 4.61 -7.97
CA ILE A 636 1.57 5.35 -6.93
C ILE A 636 0.57 6.28 -6.22
N PRO A 637 0.39 6.21 -4.88
CA PRO A 637 -0.47 7.12 -4.15
C PRO A 637 0.02 8.57 -4.22
N ILE A 638 -0.88 9.51 -4.51
CA ILE A 638 -0.62 10.94 -4.54
C ILE A 638 -1.49 11.59 -3.47
N VAL A 639 -0.89 12.41 -2.61
CA VAL A 639 -1.57 13.08 -1.49
C VAL A 639 -1.50 14.61 -1.66
N PRO A 640 -2.48 15.23 -2.34
CA PRO A 640 -2.60 16.69 -2.43
C PRO A 640 -2.94 17.37 -1.09
N SER A 641 -2.46 18.61 -0.94
CA SER A 641 -2.88 19.61 0.05
C SER A 641 -3.37 20.89 -0.67
N ILE A 642 -4.30 21.64 -0.09
CA ILE A 642 -4.86 22.87 -0.70
C ILE A 642 -3.88 24.04 -0.51
N GLY A 643 -3.53 24.71 -1.61
CA GLY A 643 -2.73 25.94 -1.62
C GLY A 643 -3.52 27.24 -1.42
N ASN A 644 -2.86 28.35 -1.11
CA ASN A 644 -3.52 29.65 -0.91
C ASN A 644 -3.82 30.40 -2.23
N ASN A 645 -3.15 30.02 -3.32
CA ASN A 645 -3.50 30.46 -4.68
C ASN A 645 -4.54 29.57 -5.35
N ASP A 646 -4.83 28.38 -4.81
CA ASP A 646 -5.81 27.42 -5.33
C ASP A 646 -7.28 27.77 -5.04
N VAL A 647 -7.51 28.84 -4.27
CA VAL A 647 -8.84 29.24 -3.78
C VAL A 647 -9.24 30.62 -4.30
N TYR A 648 -10.56 30.84 -4.44
CA TYR A 648 -11.11 32.13 -4.88
C TYR A 648 -12.25 32.57 -3.94
N PRO A 649 -12.17 33.76 -3.32
CA PRO A 649 -11.09 34.76 -3.40
C PRO A 649 -9.75 34.25 -2.84
N HIS A 650 -8.64 34.89 -3.26
CA HIS A 650 -7.29 34.52 -2.85
C HIS A 650 -7.14 34.51 -1.32
N ASN A 651 -6.48 33.48 -0.77
CA ASN A 651 -6.35 33.20 0.68
C ASN A 651 -7.64 32.87 1.45
N ILE A 652 -8.83 33.09 0.87
CA ILE A 652 -10.10 32.99 1.58
C ILE A 652 -10.69 31.58 1.48
N MET A 653 -10.81 30.91 2.62
CA MET A 653 -11.46 29.61 2.77
C MET A 653 -12.42 29.66 3.96
N GLU A 654 -13.72 29.67 3.66
CA GLU A 654 -14.80 29.59 4.66
C GLU A 654 -14.88 28.18 5.28
N ALA A 655 -15.51 28.07 6.46
CA ALA A 655 -15.85 26.77 7.06
C ALA A 655 -16.62 25.88 6.06
N GLY A 656 -16.30 24.59 6.03
CA GLY A 656 -16.96 23.63 5.13
C GLY A 656 -18.23 23.01 5.73
N PRO A 657 -19.08 22.36 4.92
CA PRO A 657 -18.92 22.14 3.48
C PRO A 657 -19.24 23.40 2.65
N ASN A 658 -18.36 23.72 1.70
CA ASN A 658 -18.49 24.88 0.81
C ASN A 658 -18.25 24.50 -0.66
N ARG A 659 -18.48 25.43 -1.59
CA ARG A 659 -18.34 25.17 -3.04
C ARG A 659 -16.92 24.89 -3.50
N ILE A 660 -15.91 25.49 -2.85
CA ILE A 660 -14.51 25.29 -3.17
C ILE A 660 -14.14 23.83 -2.86
N LEU A 661 -14.47 23.36 -1.65
CA LEU A 661 -14.29 21.97 -1.25
C LEU A 661 -15.11 21.00 -2.11
N GLN A 662 -16.30 21.37 -2.58
CA GLN A 662 -17.06 20.57 -3.53
C GLN A 662 -16.31 20.41 -4.87
N HIS A 663 -15.77 21.49 -5.43
CA HIS A 663 -14.98 21.42 -6.67
C HIS A 663 -13.69 20.61 -6.47
N PHE A 664 -12.99 20.75 -5.35
CA PHE A 664 -11.86 19.86 -5.04
C PHE A 664 -12.29 18.40 -4.85
N SER A 665 -13.47 18.14 -4.29
CA SER A 665 -13.99 16.77 -4.13
C SER A 665 -14.25 16.10 -5.48
N ASP A 666 -14.67 16.86 -6.49
CA ASP A 666 -14.82 16.37 -7.87
C ASP A 666 -13.44 16.07 -8.49
N ILE A 667 -12.51 17.03 -8.43
CA ILE A 667 -11.17 16.95 -9.06
C ILE A 667 -10.27 15.91 -8.38
N TRP A 668 -10.31 15.81 -7.05
CA TRP A 668 -9.46 14.94 -6.24
C TRP A 668 -10.14 13.63 -5.82
N SER A 669 -11.34 13.34 -6.33
CA SER A 669 -11.98 12.02 -6.18
C SER A 669 -11.07 10.81 -6.52
N PRO A 670 -10.05 10.90 -7.42
CA PRO A 670 -9.12 9.80 -7.65
C PRO A 670 -7.96 9.70 -6.62
N PHE A 671 -7.78 10.69 -5.75
CA PHE A 671 -6.68 10.78 -4.77
C PHE A 671 -7.16 10.59 -3.32
N ILE A 672 -8.37 11.05 -3.01
CA ILE A 672 -8.96 10.97 -1.67
C ILE A 672 -9.53 9.55 -1.45
N PRO A 673 -9.15 8.83 -0.38
CA PRO A 673 -9.75 7.54 -0.05
C PRO A 673 -11.26 7.66 0.19
N GLU A 674 -12.05 6.70 -0.30
CA GLU A 674 -13.52 6.72 -0.17
C GLU A 674 -14.00 6.92 1.28
N SER A 675 -13.34 6.24 2.24
CA SER A 675 -13.63 6.36 3.68
C SER A 675 -13.35 7.75 4.29
N GLN A 676 -12.65 8.62 3.56
CA GLN A 676 -12.23 9.95 4.00
C GLN A 676 -12.91 11.08 3.19
N TYR A 677 -13.74 10.73 2.20
CA TYR A 677 -14.41 11.67 1.33
C TYR A 677 -15.33 12.64 2.09
N HIS A 678 -16.03 12.16 3.13
CA HIS A 678 -16.84 13.02 3.99
C HIS A 678 -16.01 13.97 4.87
N THR A 679 -14.88 13.52 5.39
CA THR A 679 -13.91 14.36 6.13
C THR A 679 -13.39 15.48 5.23
N PHE A 680 -13.01 15.13 4.00
CA PHE A 680 -12.56 16.11 3.02
C PHE A 680 -13.65 17.12 2.65
N GLN A 681 -14.89 16.68 2.44
CA GLN A 681 -16.00 17.59 2.19
C GLN A 681 -16.31 18.53 3.36
N HIS A 682 -16.04 18.10 4.60
CA HIS A 682 -16.28 18.90 5.80
C HIS A 682 -15.26 20.02 5.99
N GLY A 683 -13.98 19.82 5.67
CA GLY A 683 -12.95 20.84 5.93
C GLY A 683 -11.70 20.84 5.01
N GLY A 684 -11.68 20.04 3.94
CA GLY A 684 -10.54 20.00 3.00
C GLY A 684 -9.30 19.29 3.53
N TYR A 685 -9.41 18.58 4.66
CA TYR A 685 -8.36 17.78 5.29
C TYR A 685 -8.75 16.30 5.32
N TYR A 686 -7.77 15.41 5.29
CA TYR A 686 -7.97 13.95 5.24
C TYR A 686 -6.68 13.19 5.57
N ALA A 687 -6.80 11.91 5.90
CA ALA A 687 -5.69 10.99 6.10
C ALA A 687 -5.65 9.90 5.01
N SER A 688 -4.47 9.61 4.45
CA SER A 688 -4.29 8.58 3.42
C SER A 688 -3.18 7.60 3.80
N GLU A 689 -3.49 6.30 3.85
CA GLU A 689 -2.51 5.24 4.12
C GLU A 689 -1.68 4.94 2.85
N VAL A 690 -0.59 5.69 2.68
CA VAL A 690 0.31 5.54 1.51
C VAL A 690 1.11 4.23 1.54
N VAL A 691 1.38 3.70 2.74
CA VAL A 691 1.87 2.32 2.92
C VAL A 691 0.91 1.63 3.91
N PRO A 692 0.01 0.74 3.43
CA PRO A 692 -1.09 0.19 4.23
C PRO A 692 -0.64 -0.40 5.57
N GLY A 693 -1.27 0.05 6.67
CA GLY A 693 -0.96 -0.40 8.02
C GLY A 693 0.44 -0.01 8.53
N LYS A 694 1.15 0.90 7.85
CA LYS A 694 2.50 1.37 8.24
C LYS A 694 2.62 2.89 8.27
N ILE A 695 2.41 3.55 7.13
CA ILE A 695 2.63 4.99 6.95
C ILE A 695 1.35 5.64 6.46
N THR A 696 0.94 6.69 7.17
CA THR A 696 -0.15 7.59 6.77
C THR A 696 0.43 8.96 6.44
N VAL A 697 -0.06 9.59 5.38
CA VAL A 697 0.12 11.02 5.15
C VAL A 697 -1.18 11.71 5.53
N VAL A 698 -1.12 12.68 6.42
CA VAL A 698 -2.27 13.46 6.91
C VAL A 698 -2.20 14.84 6.26
N ALA A 699 -3.10 15.09 5.32
CA ALA A 699 -3.20 16.34 4.58
C ALA A 699 -4.07 17.34 5.34
N LEU A 700 -3.48 18.49 5.67
CA LEU A 700 -4.06 19.56 6.44
C LEU A 700 -4.48 20.71 5.52
N ASN A 701 -5.70 21.21 5.69
CA ASN A 701 -6.14 22.47 5.10
C ASN A 701 -5.56 23.64 5.92
N THR A 702 -4.31 24.01 5.65
CA THR A 702 -3.60 25.04 6.41
C THR A 702 -4.20 26.45 6.28
N LEU A 703 -5.15 26.67 5.38
CA LEU A 703 -5.87 27.94 5.26
C LEU A 703 -6.75 28.24 6.47
N TYR A 704 -7.21 27.22 7.22
CA TYR A 704 -7.89 27.45 8.50
C TYR A 704 -6.95 27.88 9.63
N PHE A 705 -5.63 27.80 9.42
CA PHE A 705 -4.64 28.29 10.38
C PHE A 705 -4.03 29.62 9.93
N TYR A 706 -4.22 30.03 8.68
CA TYR A 706 -3.46 31.10 8.02
C TYR A 706 -3.98 32.49 8.37
N ASN A 707 -3.11 33.38 8.88
CA ASN A 707 -3.45 34.74 9.30
C ASN A 707 -4.07 35.61 8.19
N SER A 708 -3.79 35.31 6.92
CA SER A 708 -4.35 36.07 5.78
C SER A 708 -5.74 35.54 5.33
N ASN A 709 -6.27 34.48 5.94
CA ASN A 709 -7.63 34.01 5.69
C ASN A 709 -8.64 34.77 6.58
N ALA A 710 -9.09 35.92 6.12
CA ALA A 710 -10.02 36.80 6.85
C ALA A 710 -11.47 36.26 6.98
N ALA A 711 -11.75 34.98 6.65
CA ALA A 711 -13.07 34.36 6.79
C ALA A 711 -13.22 33.43 8.01
N VAL A 712 -12.15 33.22 8.78
CA VAL A 712 -12.13 32.36 9.99
C VAL A 712 -11.24 32.99 11.05
N ASP A 713 -11.56 32.80 12.33
CA ASP A 713 -10.78 33.29 13.48
C ASP A 713 -9.80 32.20 14.01
N GLY A 714 -9.37 31.31 13.10
CA GLY A 714 -8.35 30.30 13.35
C GLY A 714 -8.76 29.23 14.35
N CYS A 715 -8.28 29.34 15.58
CA CYS A 715 -8.47 28.36 16.66
C CYS A 715 -8.89 29.04 17.97
N ASP A 716 -9.54 30.21 17.86
CA ASP A 716 -9.88 31.08 18.99
C ASP A 716 -11.13 30.60 19.77
N SER A 717 -11.98 29.77 19.17
CA SER A 717 -13.17 29.19 19.83
C SER A 717 -13.37 27.70 19.48
N GLU A 718 -14.32 27.04 20.16
CA GLU A 718 -14.70 25.64 19.91
C GLU A 718 -15.44 25.46 18.56
N ASP A 719 -16.11 26.50 18.05
CA ASP A 719 -16.90 26.43 16.81
C ASP A 719 -16.09 26.85 15.55
N GLU A 720 -14.79 27.18 15.69
CA GLU A 720 -13.94 27.56 14.56
C GLU A 720 -13.39 26.35 13.79
N PRO A 721 -13.34 26.37 12.44
CA PRO A 721 -12.91 25.23 11.64
C PRO A 721 -11.45 24.83 11.84
N GLY A 722 -10.59 25.76 12.30
CA GLY A 722 -9.22 25.42 12.70
C GLY A 722 -9.18 24.65 14.02
N THR A 723 -10.12 24.88 14.94
CA THR A 723 -10.29 24.06 16.15
C THR A 723 -10.80 22.67 15.79
N ASP A 724 -11.86 22.56 14.99
CA ASP A 724 -12.39 21.27 14.51
C ASP A 724 -11.29 20.41 13.86
N GLN A 725 -10.47 21.01 13.01
CA GLN A 725 -9.37 20.31 12.33
C GLN A 725 -8.28 19.85 13.31
N MET A 726 -7.95 20.63 14.34
CA MET A 726 -6.98 20.21 15.36
C MET A 726 -7.52 19.07 16.22
N ASP A 727 -8.80 19.11 16.58
CA ASP A 727 -9.46 18.05 17.36
C ASP A 727 -9.54 16.74 16.55
N TRP A 728 -9.91 16.82 15.27
CA TRP A 728 -9.84 15.69 14.34
C TRP A 728 -8.41 15.13 14.22
N LEU A 729 -7.41 16.00 14.04
CA LEU A 729 -6.01 15.60 13.93
C LEU A 729 -5.52 14.85 15.17
N GLU A 730 -5.92 15.27 16.37
CA GLU A 730 -5.59 14.54 17.60
C GLU A 730 -6.23 13.15 17.67
N VAL A 731 -7.49 13.02 17.24
CA VAL A 731 -8.19 11.72 17.19
C VAL A 731 -7.52 10.76 16.20
N GLU A 732 -7.15 11.26 15.01
CA GLU A 732 -6.42 10.46 14.02
C GLU A 732 -5.03 10.06 14.50
N LEU A 733 -4.24 10.98 15.06
CA LEU A 733 -2.90 10.68 15.57
C LEU A 733 -2.93 9.67 16.73
N GLU A 734 -3.92 9.75 17.62
CA GLU A 734 -4.11 8.77 18.69
C GLU A 734 -4.62 7.42 18.17
N SER A 735 -5.38 7.40 17.07
CA SER A 735 -5.74 6.18 16.33
C SER A 735 -4.49 5.51 15.72
N LEU A 736 -3.63 6.30 15.04
CA LEU A 736 -2.37 5.83 14.47
C LEU A 736 -1.39 5.34 15.55
N ARG A 737 -1.31 6.03 16.70
CA ARG A 737 -0.55 5.58 17.88
C ARG A 737 -0.99 4.18 18.34
N LYS A 738 -2.30 3.97 18.51
CA LYS A 738 -2.87 2.66 18.91
C LYS A 738 -2.58 1.57 17.88
N ARG A 739 -2.57 1.93 16.58
CA ARG A 739 -2.23 1.04 15.46
C ARG A 739 -0.72 0.83 15.26
N LYS A 740 0.15 1.56 16.00
CA LYS A 740 1.61 1.57 15.85
C LYS A 740 2.08 1.98 14.46
N MET A 741 1.39 2.95 13.87
CA MET A 741 1.69 3.53 12.56
C MET A 741 2.38 4.88 12.72
N THR A 742 3.08 5.32 11.67
CA THR A 742 3.74 6.63 11.61
C THR A 742 3.03 7.58 10.65
N ALA A 743 3.06 8.87 10.97
CA ALA A 743 2.39 9.92 10.21
C ALA A 743 3.40 10.94 9.63
N TYR A 744 3.24 11.28 8.35
CA TYR A 744 3.72 12.55 7.81
C TYR A 744 2.58 13.56 7.86
N LEU A 745 2.81 14.74 8.46
CA LEU A 745 1.88 15.86 8.35
C LEU A 745 2.25 16.67 7.11
N THR A 746 1.28 16.94 6.24
CA THR A 746 1.48 17.75 5.03
C THR A 746 0.46 18.87 4.98
N GLY A 747 0.84 20.01 4.40
CA GLY A 747 -0.01 21.16 4.16
C GLY A 747 0.70 22.17 3.28
N HIS A 748 0.03 23.25 2.88
CA HIS A 748 0.67 24.26 2.04
C HIS A 748 1.46 25.27 2.88
N VAL A 749 0.76 26.06 3.71
CA VAL A 749 1.36 27.13 4.53
C VAL A 749 2.09 26.50 5.73
N PRO A 750 3.38 26.77 5.95
CA PRO A 750 4.15 26.19 7.05
C PRO A 750 3.77 26.77 8.43
N PRO A 751 3.95 25.98 9.51
CA PRO A 751 3.68 26.41 10.89
C PRO A 751 4.75 27.39 11.37
N ALA A 752 4.54 28.67 11.07
CA ALA A 752 5.41 29.78 11.46
C ALA A 752 4.61 30.86 12.22
N ARG A 753 5.25 31.54 13.19
CA ARG A 753 4.60 32.54 14.07
C ARG A 753 3.89 33.68 13.34
N LYS A 754 4.41 34.10 12.19
CA LYS A 754 3.79 35.15 11.36
C LYS A 754 2.72 34.61 10.41
N SER A 755 2.80 33.34 10.04
CA SER A 755 1.88 32.72 9.08
C SER A 755 0.63 32.18 9.75
N TYR A 756 0.76 31.53 10.91
CA TYR A 756 -0.38 30.93 11.62
C TYR A 756 -0.97 31.87 12.68
N SER A 757 -2.28 31.74 12.95
CA SER A 757 -2.90 32.42 14.10
C SER A 757 -2.17 32.03 15.40
N PRO A 758 -2.03 32.94 16.38
CA PRO A 758 -1.32 32.62 17.63
C PRO A 758 -1.88 31.37 18.32
N THR A 759 -3.20 31.24 18.35
CA THR A 759 -3.91 30.08 18.91
C THR A 759 -3.64 28.80 18.13
N CYS A 760 -3.78 28.79 16.80
CA CYS A 760 -3.49 27.61 15.99
C CYS A 760 -2.01 27.24 16.04
N PHE A 761 -1.09 28.21 16.07
CA PHE A 761 0.34 27.97 16.16
C PHE A 761 0.73 27.31 17.49
N VAL A 762 0.15 27.75 18.61
CA VAL A 762 0.33 27.14 19.93
C VAL A 762 -0.26 25.72 19.96
N ARG A 763 -1.49 25.53 19.48
CA ARG A 763 -2.14 24.20 19.42
C ARG A 763 -1.36 23.22 18.54
N TYR A 764 -0.97 23.63 17.34
CA TYR A 764 -0.14 22.82 16.43
C TYR A 764 1.19 22.45 17.08
N THR A 765 1.86 23.40 17.73
CA THR A 765 3.13 23.15 18.44
C THR A 765 2.95 22.14 19.57
N ASP A 766 1.86 22.22 20.34
CA ASP A 766 1.56 21.25 21.40
C ASP A 766 1.30 19.83 20.84
N ILE A 767 0.52 19.69 19.77
CA ILE A 767 0.29 18.41 19.08
C ILE A 767 1.62 17.85 18.53
N ALA A 768 2.40 18.66 17.82
CA ALA A 768 3.69 18.27 17.26
C ALA A 768 4.69 17.78 18.32
N LEU A 769 4.67 18.35 19.53
CA LEU A 769 5.51 17.92 20.65
C LEU A 769 4.93 16.72 21.43
N ARG A 770 3.60 16.52 21.44
CA ARG A 770 2.94 15.39 22.11
C ARG A 770 2.95 14.09 21.31
N TYR A 771 3.01 14.17 19.98
CA TYR A 771 2.91 13.01 19.08
C TYR A 771 4.23 12.70 18.33
N GLN A 772 5.39 13.05 18.89
CA GLN A 772 6.73 12.75 18.30
C GLN A 772 7.04 11.24 18.17
N ASP A 773 6.25 10.40 18.83
CA ASP A 773 6.27 8.94 18.70
C ASP A 773 5.48 8.41 17.49
N VAL A 774 4.71 9.27 16.82
CA VAL A 774 3.88 8.97 15.65
C VAL A 774 4.29 9.82 14.45
N ILE A 775 4.45 11.14 14.64
CA ILE A 775 4.79 12.09 13.57
C ILE A 775 6.28 11.96 13.24
N VAL A 776 6.59 11.48 12.04
CA VAL A 776 7.96 11.26 11.53
C VAL A 776 8.48 12.43 10.68
N GLY A 777 7.61 13.33 10.25
CA GLY A 777 7.99 14.55 9.54
C GLY A 777 6.81 15.47 9.27
N HIS A 778 7.11 16.76 9.07
CA HIS A 778 6.13 17.76 8.66
C HIS A 778 6.63 18.43 7.37
N LEU A 779 5.79 18.50 6.33
CA LEU A 779 6.16 18.82 4.94
C LEU A 779 5.29 19.97 4.41
N TYR A 780 5.93 21.04 3.93
CA TYR A 780 5.27 22.29 3.52
C TYR A 780 5.91 22.95 2.28
N GLY A 781 5.18 23.89 1.67
CA GLY A 781 5.61 24.69 0.51
C GLY A 781 5.48 26.19 0.79
N HIS A 782 4.78 26.92 -0.09
CA HIS A 782 4.35 28.33 0.03
C HIS A 782 5.46 29.38 -0.01
N ALA A 783 6.58 29.17 0.69
CA ALA A 783 7.62 30.19 0.81
C ALA A 783 8.57 30.27 -0.40
N ASN A 784 8.45 29.33 -1.36
CA ASN A 784 9.30 29.18 -2.55
C ASN A 784 10.81 29.09 -2.25
N ILE A 785 11.18 28.69 -1.03
CA ILE A 785 12.58 28.59 -0.55
C ILE A 785 12.83 27.27 0.20
N ASP A 786 14.06 26.79 0.14
CA ASP A 786 14.51 25.59 0.87
C ASP A 786 14.82 25.94 2.33
N HIS A 787 13.97 25.49 3.26
CA HIS A 787 14.10 25.87 4.66
C HIS A 787 13.54 24.86 5.69
N PHE A 788 13.87 25.01 6.98
CA PHE A 788 13.23 24.29 8.09
C PHE A 788 12.93 25.16 9.32
N PHE A 789 11.74 25.00 9.91
CA PHE A 789 11.33 25.67 11.14
C PHE A 789 11.54 24.78 12.37
N ILE A 790 11.83 25.42 13.51
CA ILE A 790 11.94 24.77 14.82
C ILE A 790 10.70 25.12 15.66
N LEU A 791 9.85 24.14 15.91
CA LEU A 791 8.76 24.21 16.89
C LEU A 791 9.34 23.85 18.26
N SER A 792 8.99 24.57 19.33
CA SER A 792 9.67 24.40 20.62
C SER A 792 8.76 24.46 21.86
N GLN A 793 9.15 23.77 22.92
CA GLN A 793 8.50 23.85 24.23
C GLN A 793 8.65 25.25 24.86
N ALA A 794 9.68 26.00 24.48
CA ALA A 794 9.86 27.39 24.95
C ALA A 794 8.75 28.31 24.42
N THR A 795 8.28 28.07 23.20
CA THR A 795 7.12 28.73 22.58
C THR A 795 5.86 28.56 23.43
N LEU A 796 5.57 27.33 23.88
CA LEU A 796 4.42 27.06 24.75
C LEU A 796 4.53 27.72 26.14
N ASN A 797 5.76 28.06 26.55
CA ASN A 797 6.01 28.67 27.86
C ASN A 797 6.04 30.21 27.79
N SER A 798 6.45 30.83 26.67
CA SER A 798 6.47 32.30 26.55
C SER A 798 5.08 32.89 26.71
N ASP A 799 4.12 32.29 26.03
CA ASP A 799 2.79 32.86 25.88
C ASP A 799 1.96 32.64 27.18
N SER A 800 2.38 31.68 28.03
CA SER A 800 1.86 31.49 29.39
C SER A 800 2.31 32.57 30.39
N VAL A 801 3.41 33.29 30.11
CA VAL A 801 3.91 34.38 30.98
C VAL A 801 3.17 35.69 30.69
N ASP A 802 2.81 35.93 29.43
CA ASP A 802 2.00 37.11 29.07
C ASP A 802 0.55 36.96 29.57
N ALA A 803 -0.02 35.74 29.54
CA ALA A 803 -1.32 35.45 30.14
C ALA A 803 -1.34 35.56 31.69
N GLU A 804 -0.32 35.02 32.39
CA GLU A 804 -0.21 35.22 33.86
C GLU A 804 0.01 36.71 34.22
N ALA A 805 0.57 37.53 33.30
CA ALA A 805 0.74 38.97 33.51
C ALA A 805 -0.56 39.80 33.30
N GLU A 806 -1.47 39.37 32.42
CA GLU A 806 -2.80 39.97 32.30
C GLU A 806 -3.71 39.59 33.49
N GLU A 807 -3.69 38.33 33.95
CA GLU A 807 -4.42 37.93 35.17
C GLU A 807 -3.92 38.67 36.43
N ASP A 808 -2.60 38.84 36.62
CA ASP A 808 -2.02 39.59 37.75
C ASP A 808 -2.35 41.09 37.72
N LEU A 809 -2.70 41.66 36.55
CA LEU A 809 -3.17 43.04 36.39
C LEU A 809 -4.68 43.16 36.66
N GLU A 810 -5.49 42.21 36.18
CA GLU A 810 -6.92 42.17 36.49
C GLU A 810 -7.20 41.91 37.98
N GLU A 811 -6.45 41.02 38.65
CA GLU A 811 -6.58 40.82 40.10
C GLU A 811 -6.22 42.08 40.91
N GLN A 812 -5.31 42.93 40.41
CA GLN A 812 -4.93 44.19 41.08
C GLN A 812 -5.93 45.33 40.87
N GLU A 813 -6.65 45.38 39.74
CA GLU A 813 -7.72 46.38 39.54
C GLU A 813 -9.05 45.97 40.22
N GLN A 814 -9.31 44.67 40.40
CA GLN A 814 -10.53 44.19 41.07
C GLN A 814 -10.56 44.44 42.60
N GLU A 815 -9.43 44.67 43.27
CA GLU A 815 -9.43 45.02 44.71
C GLU A 815 -9.86 46.47 45.02
N GLN A 816 -10.08 47.36 44.04
CA GLN A 816 -10.41 48.77 44.30
C GLN A 816 -11.84 49.26 43.98
N SER A 817 -12.74 48.43 43.43
CA SER A 817 -14.08 48.91 42.99
C SER A 817 -15.32 48.22 43.60
N SER A 818 -15.21 47.61 44.79
CA SER A 818 -16.39 47.12 45.51
C SER A 818 -17.20 48.25 46.20
N ASN A 819 -17.97 49.05 45.46
CA ASN A 819 -19.09 49.79 46.06
C ASN A 819 -20.20 50.27 45.09
N SER A 820 -21.45 50.09 45.54
CA SER A 820 -22.73 50.49 44.93
C SER A 820 -23.25 49.68 43.71
N ARG A 821 -24.58 49.60 43.60
CA ARG A 821 -25.36 48.67 42.76
C ARG A 821 -26.69 49.33 42.39
N LEU A 822 -27.27 48.96 41.23
CA LEU A 822 -28.58 49.41 40.65
C LEU A 822 -28.51 50.80 39.99
N ASP A 823 -28.95 51.03 38.74
CA ASP A 823 -30.24 50.67 38.13
C ASP A 823 -30.14 50.34 36.60
N GLN A 824 -31.28 50.09 35.93
CA GLN A 824 -31.38 49.48 34.58
C GLN A 824 -31.22 50.43 33.37
N GLY A 825 -30.72 49.89 32.24
CA GLY A 825 -31.20 50.27 30.90
C GLY A 825 -30.19 50.51 29.77
N SER A 826 -30.11 49.58 28.80
CA SER A 826 -29.66 49.74 27.39
C SER A 826 -28.23 50.22 27.06
N ASN A 827 -27.76 49.83 25.86
CA ASN A 827 -26.43 50.05 25.26
C ASN A 827 -25.23 49.35 25.91
N LYS A 828 -24.65 48.38 25.17
CA LYS A 828 -23.23 48.03 25.24
C LYS A 828 -22.54 48.49 23.95
N GLN A 829 -22.14 49.75 23.93
CA GLN A 829 -20.93 50.18 23.22
C GLN A 829 -19.73 49.96 24.17
N THR A 830 -18.50 50.21 23.72
CA THR A 830 -17.22 50.13 24.46
C THR A 830 -16.69 48.74 24.86
N VAL A 831 -16.03 48.09 23.90
CA VAL A 831 -14.68 47.50 24.09
C VAL A 831 -13.75 48.07 23.00
N LEU A 832 -14.26 48.21 21.77
CA LEU A 832 -13.57 48.77 20.60
C LEU A 832 -12.98 50.19 20.81
N ASP A 833 -13.61 51.04 21.63
CA ASP A 833 -13.17 52.43 21.86
C ASP A 833 -11.92 52.56 22.75
N ALA A 834 -11.52 51.49 23.45
CA ALA A 834 -10.29 51.47 24.27
C ALA A 834 -9.04 51.22 23.42
N TRP A 835 -9.15 50.39 22.37
CA TRP A 835 -8.02 50.02 21.51
C TRP A 835 -7.54 51.19 20.63
N ILE A 836 -8.48 52.00 20.12
CA ILE A 836 -8.19 53.10 19.19
C ILE A 836 -7.37 54.25 19.81
N ASN A 837 -7.42 54.45 21.14
CA ASN A 837 -6.89 55.65 21.78
C ASN A 837 -5.43 55.56 22.27
N ASN A 838 -4.79 54.38 22.31
CA ASN A 838 -3.46 54.24 22.92
C ASN A 838 -2.27 54.35 21.94
N ASN A 839 -2.53 54.32 20.62
CA ASN A 839 -1.49 54.42 19.58
C ASN A 839 -1.08 55.88 19.24
N ASN A 840 -1.05 56.78 20.24
CA ASN A 840 -0.59 58.16 20.04
C ASN A 840 -0.09 58.86 21.32
N SER A 841 1.08 58.46 21.85
CA SER A 841 2.09 59.46 22.26
C SER A 841 3.47 58.85 22.58
N SER A 842 4.49 59.45 21.99
CA SER A 842 5.89 59.15 22.29
C SER A 842 6.38 59.89 23.54
N ARG A 843 6.86 59.18 24.59
CA ARG A 843 7.84 59.77 25.53
C ARG A 843 8.66 58.74 26.33
N SER A 844 9.94 59.09 26.47
CA SER A 844 11.02 58.29 27.04
C SER A 844 11.10 58.30 28.57
N ILE A 845 11.34 57.13 29.19
CA ILE A 845 12.05 56.99 30.48
C ILE A 845 13.04 55.82 30.37
N SER A 846 14.23 55.99 30.95
CA SER A 846 15.40 55.11 30.81
C SER A 846 15.44 53.92 31.78
N PRO A 847 16.02 52.77 31.41
CA PRO A 847 16.17 51.60 32.28
C PRO A 847 17.36 51.74 33.25
N SER A 848 17.29 51.07 34.40
CA SER A 848 18.43 50.92 35.31
C SER A 848 18.73 49.44 35.63
N SER A 849 19.94 49.03 35.23
CA SER A 849 20.73 47.87 35.69
C SER A 849 20.06 46.48 35.80
N ILE A 850 20.39 45.60 34.85
CA ILE A 850 21.47 44.59 35.01
C ILE A 850 22.03 44.20 33.63
N SER A 851 23.29 43.74 33.60
CA SER A 851 24.13 43.56 32.41
C SER A 851 24.28 42.07 32.04
N THR A 852 24.79 41.58 30.89
CA THR A 852 25.40 42.19 29.67
C THR A 852 25.55 41.09 28.61
N ALA A 853 25.17 41.33 27.34
CA ALA A 853 25.84 40.76 26.14
C ALA A 853 25.21 41.28 24.82
N SER A 854 23.91 41.08 24.62
CA SER A 854 23.21 41.29 23.32
C SER A 854 22.87 42.76 22.98
N GLY A 855 22.65 43.61 23.99
CA GLY A 855 22.08 44.95 23.80
C GLY A 855 22.92 45.94 22.95
N ARG A 856 24.21 45.69 22.72
CA ARG A 856 25.07 46.56 21.88
C ARG A 856 24.91 46.31 20.38
N THR A 857 24.48 45.12 19.97
CA THR A 857 24.22 44.80 18.56
C THR A 857 22.85 45.36 18.15
N ARG A 858 21.85 45.15 19.01
CA ARG A 858 20.46 45.59 18.83
C ARG A 858 20.32 47.10 18.59
N GLN A 859 20.95 47.95 19.41
CA GLN A 859 20.89 49.41 19.23
C GLN A 859 21.56 49.93 17.94
N ARG A 860 22.49 49.18 17.35
CA ARG A 860 23.16 49.57 16.10
C ARG A 860 22.32 49.18 14.88
N LEU A 861 21.69 48.01 14.92
CA LEU A 861 20.82 47.50 13.85
C LEU A 861 19.45 48.19 13.84
N GLU A 862 18.87 48.51 15.00
CA GLU A 862 17.62 49.30 15.10
C GLU A 862 17.77 50.74 14.54
N GLN A 863 19.00 51.27 14.42
CA GLN A 863 19.27 52.55 13.76
C GLN A 863 19.40 52.42 12.24
N GLU A 864 19.79 51.27 11.72
CA GLU A 864 19.89 50.99 10.27
C GLU A 864 18.51 50.59 9.70
N ALA A 865 17.66 49.92 10.47
CA ALA A 865 16.28 49.59 10.07
C ALA A 865 15.34 50.82 10.02
N LYS A 866 15.52 51.80 10.91
CA LYS A 866 14.65 52.99 11.03
C LYS A 866 14.89 54.10 10.00
N SER A 867 15.71 53.86 8.97
CA SER A 867 15.94 54.85 7.90
C SER A 867 15.09 54.64 6.64
N PHE A 868 14.19 53.66 6.62
CA PHE A 868 13.33 53.32 5.48
C PHE A 868 11.88 53.00 5.92
N ASP A 869 11.17 53.97 6.49
CA ASP A 869 9.71 53.92 6.62
C ASP A 869 9.05 54.43 5.32
N VAL A 870 8.36 53.55 4.60
CA VAL A 870 7.34 53.89 3.59
C VAL A 870 6.19 52.92 3.76
N ALA A 871 4.97 53.44 3.86
CA ALA A 871 3.74 52.64 3.82
C ALA A 871 3.14 52.70 2.41
N ASP A 872 2.72 51.55 1.85
CA ASP A 872 1.47 51.36 1.10
C ASP A 872 1.34 49.92 0.51
N GLU A 873 0.13 49.38 0.65
CA GLU A 873 -0.68 48.37 -0.09
C GLU A 873 -0.11 47.29 -1.06
N ASP A 874 1.20 47.13 -1.32
CA ASP A 874 1.73 46.08 -2.25
C ASP A 874 2.58 44.99 -1.54
N GLU A 875 1.93 44.01 -0.87
CA GLU A 875 2.65 42.90 -0.19
C GLU A 875 3.51 42.04 -1.14
N HIS A 876 3.09 41.91 -2.41
CA HIS A 876 3.79 41.09 -3.41
C HIS A 876 5.21 41.60 -3.74
N TYR A 877 5.49 42.90 -3.56
CA TYR A 877 6.81 43.48 -3.87
C TYR A 877 7.74 43.57 -2.65
N ALA A 878 7.22 43.45 -1.42
CA ALA A 878 8.02 43.47 -0.21
C ALA A 878 8.93 42.22 -0.11
N PHE A 879 8.43 41.05 -0.54
CA PHE A 879 9.10 39.77 -0.29
C PHE A 879 10.48 39.63 -0.93
N HIS A 880 10.67 40.11 -2.17
CA HIS A 880 11.88 39.87 -2.97
C HIS A 880 13.18 40.48 -2.43
N THR A 881 13.15 41.43 -1.49
CA THR A 881 14.37 41.97 -0.83
C THR A 881 14.18 42.36 0.65
N LEU A 882 13.02 42.88 1.04
CA LEU A 882 12.73 43.30 2.43
C LEU A 882 12.09 42.18 3.27
N GLY A 883 11.26 41.33 2.65
CA GLY A 883 10.69 40.14 3.29
C GLY A 883 11.76 39.08 3.54
N LEU A 884 12.54 38.68 2.52
CA LEU A 884 13.61 37.69 2.72
C LEU A 884 14.61 38.11 3.82
N SER A 885 14.98 39.39 3.91
CA SER A 885 15.90 39.87 4.96
C SER A 885 15.29 39.85 6.37
N SER A 886 14.02 40.24 6.52
CA SER A 886 13.32 40.16 7.82
C SER A 886 12.94 38.73 8.24
N TYR A 887 12.67 37.85 7.28
CA TYR A 887 12.43 36.42 7.46
C TYR A 887 13.71 35.68 7.87
N LEU A 888 14.84 35.97 7.19
CA LEU A 888 16.17 35.50 7.58
C LEU A 888 16.56 35.96 8.98
N LEU A 889 16.21 37.18 9.40
CA LEU A 889 16.51 37.68 10.74
C LEU A 889 15.79 36.86 11.84
N GLU A 890 14.47 36.67 11.71
CA GLU A 890 13.68 35.84 12.64
C GLU A 890 14.21 34.41 12.71
N LEU A 891 14.60 33.86 11.57
CA LEU A 891 15.24 32.56 11.47
C LEU A 891 16.56 32.49 12.27
N TRP A 892 17.45 33.48 12.08
CA TRP A 892 18.72 33.51 12.80
C TRP A 892 18.53 33.68 14.31
N GLU A 893 17.53 34.45 14.74
CA GLU A 893 17.13 34.54 16.15
C GLU A 893 16.67 33.17 16.68
N GLN A 894 15.79 32.46 15.96
CA GLN A 894 15.34 31.11 16.33
C GLN A 894 16.50 30.10 16.44
N TYR A 895 17.55 30.22 15.62
CA TYR A 895 18.74 29.37 15.69
C TYR A 895 19.73 29.78 16.79
N GLU A 896 19.82 31.07 17.12
CA GLU A 896 20.66 31.59 18.21
C GLU A 896 20.09 31.24 19.59
N ASP A 897 18.75 31.21 19.72
CA ASP A 897 18.05 30.89 20.97
C ASP A 897 18.08 29.40 21.36
N ILE A 898 18.54 28.50 20.47
CA ILE A 898 18.60 27.06 20.78
C ILE A 898 19.54 26.79 21.98
N PRO A 899 19.02 26.26 23.12
CA PRO A 899 19.80 26.10 24.35
C PRO A 899 21.07 25.27 24.16
N LYS A 900 22.14 25.63 24.88
CA LYS A 900 23.42 24.89 24.89
C LYS A 900 23.26 23.43 25.34
N LYS A 901 22.28 23.15 26.19
CA LYS A 901 21.81 21.81 26.59
C LYS A 901 20.31 21.69 26.29
N ALA A 902 19.97 21.56 25.01
CA ALA A 902 18.61 21.28 24.58
C ALA A 902 18.26 19.80 24.88
N LYS A 903 17.04 19.52 25.36
CA LYS A 903 16.46 18.18 25.43
C LYS A 903 15.66 17.98 24.14
N MET A 904 15.84 16.86 23.44
CA MET A 904 15.30 16.72 22.07
C MET A 904 13.76 16.70 22.04
N SER A 905 13.10 16.12 23.06
CA SER A 905 11.62 16.09 23.23
C SER A 905 10.94 17.45 23.36
N ASP A 906 11.74 18.52 23.42
CA ASP A 906 11.29 19.88 23.61
C ASP A 906 11.28 20.63 22.27
N PHE A 907 11.56 19.94 21.15
CA PHE A 907 11.66 20.49 19.80
C PHE A 907 11.08 19.54 18.74
N ALA A 908 10.41 20.08 17.73
CA ALA A 908 10.04 19.39 16.48
C ALA A 908 10.50 20.22 15.27
N ILE A 909 10.64 19.59 14.10
CA ILE A 909 11.17 20.22 12.88
C ILE A 909 10.13 20.13 11.77
N ALA A 910 9.78 21.27 11.18
CA ALA A 910 8.94 21.34 9.98
C ALA A 910 9.78 21.74 8.76
N LEU A 911 9.68 20.98 7.66
CA LEU A 911 10.47 21.16 6.45
C LEU A 911 9.66 21.90 5.39
N VAL A 912 10.28 22.90 4.79
CA VAL A 912 9.77 23.67 3.65
C VAL A 912 10.56 23.24 2.41
N ALA A 913 9.87 22.93 1.33
CA ALA A 913 10.48 22.64 0.04
C ALA A 913 10.55 23.90 -0.84
N PRO A 914 11.62 24.07 -1.65
CA PRO A 914 11.62 25.05 -2.72
C PRO A 914 10.66 24.59 -3.84
N SER A 915 10.29 25.55 -4.67
CA SER A 915 9.18 25.45 -5.63
C SER A 915 9.59 25.08 -7.05
N VAL A 916 8.61 24.70 -7.88
CA VAL A 916 8.78 24.60 -9.34
C VAL A 916 8.63 25.97 -10.01
N VAL A 917 7.83 26.89 -9.44
CA VAL A 917 7.71 28.27 -9.95
C VAL A 917 9.05 29.01 -9.98
N PRO A 918 9.41 29.72 -11.07
CA PRO A 918 10.76 30.25 -11.27
C PRO A 918 11.01 31.58 -10.53
N THR A 919 10.44 31.74 -9.34
CA THR A 919 10.86 32.74 -8.33
C THR A 919 12.36 32.60 -8.04
N TYR A 920 12.86 31.37 -8.05
CA TYR A 920 14.28 31.01 -8.08
C TYR A 920 14.53 30.00 -9.22
N ASN A 921 15.57 29.15 -9.15
CA ASN A 921 15.63 28.01 -10.07
C ASN A 921 14.58 26.96 -9.65
N PRO A 922 13.78 26.40 -10.59
CA PRO A 922 12.80 25.34 -10.32
C PRO A 922 13.44 24.13 -9.66
N ALA A 923 12.79 23.60 -8.63
CA ALA A 923 13.34 22.61 -7.73
C ALA A 923 12.29 21.57 -7.28
N LEU A 924 12.77 20.39 -6.89
CA LEU A 924 11.95 19.31 -6.32
C LEU A 924 12.78 18.45 -5.36
N ARG A 925 12.13 17.77 -4.41
CA ARG A 925 12.81 17.04 -3.34
C ARG A 925 12.40 15.57 -3.30
N VAL A 926 13.38 14.67 -3.29
CA VAL A 926 13.15 13.23 -3.12
C VAL A 926 13.67 12.82 -1.75
N TYR A 927 12.77 12.36 -0.89
CA TYR A 927 13.08 11.83 0.44
C TYR A 927 13.37 10.33 0.35
N THR A 928 14.25 9.85 1.22
CA THR A 928 14.54 8.44 1.47
C THR A 928 14.23 8.13 2.92
N TYR A 929 13.41 7.12 3.18
CA TYR A 929 12.91 6.80 4.53
C TYR A 929 13.12 5.32 4.88
N GLN A 930 13.16 5.02 6.18
CA GLN A 930 13.55 3.72 6.68
C GLN A 930 12.40 2.69 6.60
N LEU A 931 12.64 1.56 5.93
CA LEU A 931 11.74 0.39 5.91
C LEU A 931 12.11 -0.65 6.98
N ALA A 932 13.36 -0.67 7.44
CA ALA A 932 13.84 -1.62 8.44
C ALA A 932 13.50 -1.19 9.88
N ILE A 933 12.97 -2.11 10.69
CA ILE A 933 12.76 -1.90 12.13
C ILE A 933 14.04 -2.27 12.89
N GLU A 934 15.04 -1.39 12.82
CA GLU A 934 16.18 -1.44 13.73
C GLU A 934 15.77 -0.89 15.10
N LYS A 935 16.06 -1.62 16.18
CA LYS A 935 15.99 -1.04 17.53
C LYS A 935 17.08 0.02 17.63
N PRO A 936 16.78 1.30 17.89
CA PRO A 936 17.81 2.29 18.14
C PRO A 936 18.62 1.88 19.38
N GLU A 937 19.95 1.98 19.30
CA GLU A 937 20.81 1.85 20.49
C GLU A 937 20.40 2.93 21.49
N ALA A 938 19.86 2.51 22.64
CA ALA A 938 19.38 3.43 23.66
C ALA A 938 20.56 4.24 24.22
N PRO A 939 20.48 5.59 24.26
CA PRO A 939 21.44 6.40 24.98
C PRO A 939 21.51 6.00 26.46
N ASP A 940 22.72 5.92 27.01
CA ASP A 940 23.00 5.35 28.33
C ASP A 940 22.11 5.88 29.49
N GLN A 941 21.35 4.94 30.09
CA GLN A 941 20.74 4.97 31.44
C GLN A 941 19.54 5.90 31.72
N PRO A 942 18.68 5.53 32.70
CA PRO A 942 18.02 4.23 32.81
C PRO A 942 16.49 4.39 32.98
N TYR A 943 15.70 3.62 32.23
CA TYR A 943 14.24 3.62 32.34
C TYR A 943 13.78 2.72 33.50
N GLN A 944 13.41 3.31 34.64
CA GLN A 944 12.61 2.63 35.67
C GLN A 944 11.13 2.91 35.43
N ALA A 945 10.49 2.06 34.62
CA ALA A 945 9.03 2.00 34.61
C ALA A 945 8.52 1.42 35.94
N LEU A 946 7.52 2.07 36.51
CA LEU A 946 6.80 1.56 37.68
C LEU A 946 5.97 0.34 37.26
N GLN A 947 6.34 -0.85 37.74
CA GLN A 947 5.43 -1.99 37.82
C GLN A 947 4.50 -1.80 39.02
N GLN A 948 3.33 -1.20 38.78
CA GLN A 948 2.10 -1.17 39.60
C GLN A 948 1.13 -0.29 38.79
N ASP A 949 -0.06 -0.73 38.37
CA ASP A 949 -0.89 -1.83 38.89
C ASP A 949 -1.41 -2.76 37.78
N GLN A 950 -1.37 -4.08 38.03
CA GLN A 950 -2.32 -5.03 37.46
C GLN A 950 -3.40 -5.26 38.51
N ASP A 951 -4.64 -4.95 38.17
CA ASP A 951 -5.90 -5.57 38.65
C ASP A 951 -7.05 -4.64 38.24
N TYR A 952 -7.94 -5.10 37.34
CA TYR A 952 -9.37 -4.76 37.27
C TYR A 952 -10.00 -5.43 36.04
N ILE A 953 -10.50 -6.65 36.24
CA ILE A 953 -11.74 -7.11 35.61
C ILE A 953 -12.56 -7.70 36.74
N GLU A 954 -13.73 -7.13 37.02
CA GLU A 954 -14.95 -7.92 37.25
C GLU A 954 -16.18 -7.00 37.09
N GLU A 955 -17.27 -7.64 36.70
CA GLU A 955 -18.57 -7.03 36.39
C GLU A 955 -19.34 -6.72 37.69
N ASP A 956 -20.30 -5.79 37.65
CA ASP A 956 -21.69 -6.08 38.08
C ASP A 956 -22.60 -4.83 38.12
N GLU A 957 -23.65 -4.95 37.30
CA GLU A 957 -25.06 -4.63 37.52
C GLU A 957 -25.60 -3.72 38.67
N TYR A 958 -26.51 -2.83 38.24
CA TYR A 958 -27.83 -2.49 38.81
C TYR A 958 -28.01 -1.72 40.16
N GLU A 959 -28.76 -0.61 39.98
CA GLU A 959 -29.90 -0.15 40.78
C GLU A 959 -29.79 0.80 42.00
N SER A 960 -30.90 1.54 42.14
CA SER A 960 -31.47 2.16 43.35
C SER A 960 -30.82 3.41 43.96
N SER A 961 -31.40 4.55 43.56
CA SER A 961 -31.90 5.65 44.42
C SER A 961 -31.71 5.56 45.95
N GLY A 962 -31.29 6.68 46.56
CA GLY A 962 -31.38 6.94 48.00
C GLY A 962 -31.40 8.45 48.32
N GLU A 963 -32.36 8.89 49.13
CA GLU A 963 -32.60 10.31 49.46
C GLU A 963 -31.62 10.91 50.49
N SER A 964 -31.67 12.25 50.60
CA SER A 964 -31.37 13.13 51.75
C SER A 964 -30.75 12.54 53.04
N ASP A 965 -29.80 13.25 53.66
CA ASP A 965 -30.15 14.36 54.59
C ASP A 965 -28.89 15.17 55.03
N SER A 966 -29.04 16.00 56.06
CA SER A 966 -28.35 17.28 56.24
C SER A 966 -27.35 17.37 57.40
N ASN A 967 -26.63 18.50 57.43
CA ASN A 967 -25.90 19.14 58.56
C ASN A 967 -24.49 18.64 58.96
N GLY A 968 -23.55 19.60 59.16
CA GLY A 968 -22.37 19.37 60.03
C GLY A 968 -21.05 20.12 59.73
N LYS A 969 -21.03 21.46 59.64
CA LYS A 969 -19.82 22.27 59.37
C LYS A 969 -18.58 21.92 60.21
N LYS A 970 -17.39 21.84 59.58
CA LYS A 970 -16.09 22.28 60.16
C LYS A 970 -15.09 22.73 59.08
N LYS A 971 -14.59 23.96 59.17
CA LYS A 971 -13.62 24.55 58.23
C LYS A 971 -12.26 23.84 58.30
N LYS A 972 -11.71 23.43 57.15
CA LYS A 972 -10.27 23.29 56.88
C LYS A 972 -9.93 24.14 55.66
N LYS A 973 -8.73 24.73 55.63
CA LYS A 973 -8.27 25.57 54.52
C LYS A 973 -8.29 24.78 53.19
N PRO A 974 -8.69 25.37 52.05
CA PRO A 974 -8.40 24.76 50.77
C PRO A 974 -6.89 24.65 50.62
N ARG A 975 -6.38 23.45 50.33
CA ARG A 975 -5.07 23.31 49.70
C ARG A 975 -5.21 23.91 48.30
N LYS A 976 -4.23 24.69 47.82
CA LYS A 976 -4.16 25.05 46.40
C LYS A 976 -4.30 23.77 45.58
N PRO A 977 -5.13 23.72 44.51
CA PRO A 977 -5.10 22.60 43.60
C PRO A 977 -3.65 22.46 43.09
N ARG A 978 -3.14 21.22 43.03
CA ARG A 978 -1.90 20.97 42.29
C ARG A 978 -2.23 21.32 40.83
N LYS A 979 -1.47 22.24 40.19
CA LYS A 979 -1.55 22.46 38.74
C LYS A 979 -1.52 21.06 38.08
N PRO A 980 -2.44 20.71 37.16
CA PRO A 980 -2.37 19.44 36.46
C PRO A 980 -1.04 19.41 35.70
N THR A 981 -0.12 18.55 36.14
CA THR A 981 1.18 18.42 35.50
C THR A 981 0.99 17.70 34.19
N ARG A 982 1.11 18.42 33.07
CA ARG A 982 1.15 17.86 31.70
C ARG A 982 2.07 16.62 31.71
N PRO A 983 1.63 15.46 31.18
CA PRO A 983 2.49 14.29 31.10
C PRO A 983 3.78 14.65 30.35
N PRO A 984 4.94 14.08 30.73
CA PRO A 984 6.20 14.39 30.07
C PRO A 984 6.14 13.97 28.59
N ASN A 985 6.55 14.87 27.69
CA ASN A 985 6.62 14.59 26.25
C ASN A 985 7.40 13.27 25.99
N PRO A 986 6.99 12.47 24.99
CA PRO A 986 7.72 11.27 24.59
C PRO A 986 9.14 11.60 24.09
N PRO A 987 9.99 10.58 23.86
CA PRO A 987 11.28 10.79 23.20
C PRO A 987 11.08 11.37 21.79
N ALA A 988 11.95 12.28 21.37
CA ALA A 988 11.94 12.88 20.02
C ALA A 988 12.45 11.96 18.89
N VAL A 989 12.61 10.68 19.18
CA VAL A 989 12.80 9.62 18.20
C VAL A 989 11.68 8.63 18.48
N PRO A 990 10.82 8.32 17.49
CA PRO A 990 9.73 7.40 17.70
C PRO A 990 10.24 6.02 18.12
N PRO A 991 9.51 5.28 18.97
CA PRO A 991 9.87 3.92 19.37
C PRO A 991 9.78 2.93 18.20
N PHE A 992 9.25 3.35 17.05
CA PHE A 992 9.21 2.65 15.78
C PHE A 992 10.01 3.44 14.74
N THR A 993 11.00 2.81 14.10
CA THR A 993 11.85 3.46 13.07
C THR A 993 11.28 3.36 11.65
N PHE A 994 10.22 2.58 11.44
CA PHE A 994 9.57 2.47 10.13
C PHE A 994 9.00 3.83 9.71
N GLY A 995 9.18 4.23 8.46
CA GLY A 995 8.73 5.53 7.98
C GLY A 995 9.62 6.71 8.43
N PHE A 996 10.69 6.48 9.19
CA PHE A 996 11.54 7.59 9.64
C PHE A 996 12.40 8.15 8.49
N PRO A 997 12.42 9.47 8.24
CA PRO A 997 13.17 10.05 7.13
C PRO A 997 14.69 9.99 7.39
N LEU A 998 15.42 9.30 6.52
CA LEU A 998 16.87 9.07 6.63
C LEU A 998 17.69 10.17 5.95
N ASN A 999 17.24 10.66 4.81
CA ASN A 999 17.86 11.76 4.05
C ASN A 999 16.91 12.22 2.95
N TYR A 1000 17.21 13.36 2.34
CA TYR A 1000 16.68 13.76 1.04
C TYR A 1000 17.78 14.24 0.09
N THR A 1001 17.48 14.15 -1.20
CA THR A 1001 18.22 14.77 -2.29
C THR A 1001 17.40 15.96 -2.81
N GLN A 1002 18.03 17.13 -2.88
CA GLN A 1002 17.45 18.32 -3.51
C GLN A 1002 17.84 18.33 -4.98
N TYR A 1003 16.86 18.43 -5.87
CA TYR A 1003 17.07 18.58 -7.31
C TYR A 1003 16.68 19.99 -7.76
N PHE A 1004 17.33 20.49 -8.80
CA PHE A 1004 17.04 21.80 -9.41
C PHE A 1004 17.31 21.83 -10.93
N VAL A 1005 16.71 22.79 -11.63
CA VAL A 1005 17.04 23.13 -13.03
C VAL A 1005 17.66 24.52 -13.08
N ASN A 1006 18.88 24.61 -13.60
CA ASN A 1006 19.45 25.91 -13.99
C ASN A 1006 18.74 26.42 -15.25
N LEU A 1007 17.77 27.32 -15.09
CA LEU A 1007 16.96 27.81 -16.22
C LEU A 1007 17.76 28.60 -17.25
N THR A 1008 18.80 29.33 -16.83
CA THR A 1008 19.69 30.04 -17.75
C THR A 1008 20.35 29.07 -18.73
N MET A 1009 20.83 27.92 -18.24
CA MET A 1009 21.36 26.85 -19.08
C MET A 1009 20.27 26.15 -19.90
N ALA A 1010 19.11 25.81 -19.30
CA ALA A 1010 18.03 25.12 -20.01
C ALA A 1010 17.49 25.94 -21.20
N ASN A 1011 17.24 27.23 -20.99
CA ASN A 1011 16.84 28.17 -22.04
C ASN A 1011 17.92 28.31 -23.13
N SER A 1012 19.20 28.40 -22.75
CA SER A 1012 20.33 28.48 -23.70
C SER A 1012 20.49 27.20 -24.54
N VAL A 1013 20.25 26.03 -23.94
CA VAL A 1013 20.26 24.73 -24.62
C VAL A 1013 19.10 24.63 -25.60
N ALA A 1014 17.87 24.98 -25.19
CA ALA A 1014 16.71 24.94 -26.06
C ALA A 1014 16.80 25.91 -27.25
N ALA A 1015 17.50 27.04 -27.09
CA ALA A 1015 17.79 27.96 -28.20
C ALA A 1015 18.77 27.40 -29.25
N LEU A 1016 19.61 26.42 -28.87
CA LEU A 1016 20.57 25.75 -29.76
C LEU A 1016 20.01 24.43 -30.34
N ASP A 1017 19.30 23.66 -29.52
CA ASP A 1017 18.67 22.39 -29.87
C ASP A 1017 17.34 22.22 -29.10
N PRO A 1018 16.20 22.58 -29.72
CA PRO A 1018 14.88 22.42 -29.12
C PRO A 1018 14.45 20.96 -28.88
N THR A 1019 15.20 19.97 -29.39
CA THR A 1019 14.85 18.54 -29.23
C THR A 1019 15.42 17.93 -27.95
N LYS A 1020 16.33 18.64 -27.28
CA LYS A 1020 16.99 18.14 -26.08
C LYS A 1020 16.12 18.42 -24.84
N PRO A 1021 15.77 17.39 -24.04
CA PRO A 1021 14.91 17.57 -22.86
C PRO A 1021 15.59 18.39 -21.76
N VAL A 1022 14.76 18.96 -20.88
CA VAL A 1022 15.23 19.55 -19.62
C VAL A 1022 15.69 18.41 -18.69
N GLU A 1023 16.79 18.65 -17.98
CA GLU A 1023 17.36 17.73 -17.01
C GLU A 1023 17.52 18.43 -15.66
N TYR A 1024 16.82 17.91 -14.64
CA TYR A 1024 17.08 18.30 -13.26
C TYR A 1024 18.42 17.71 -12.82
N GLN A 1025 19.19 18.50 -12.08
CA GLN A 1025 20.48 18.14 -11.52
C GLN A 1025 20.37 18.06 -10.00
N VAL A 1026 21.21 17.25 -9.35
CA VAL A 1026 21.32 17.26 -7.89
C VAL A 1026 21.94 18.59 -7.48
N GLU A 1027 21.25 19.36 -6.66
CA GLU A 1027 21.80 20.57 -6.04
C GLU A 1027 22.69 20.20 -4.85
N TYR A 1028 22.15 19.40 -3.93
CA TYR A 1028 22.86 18.85 -2.79
C TYR A 1028 22.14 17.62 -2.22
N ARG A 1029 22.86 16.84 -1.39
CA ARG A 1029 22.30 15.76 -0.56
C ARG A 1029 22.50 16.07 0.91
N SER A 1030 21.39 16.09 1.65
CA SER A 1030 21.37 16.35 3.11
C SER A 1030 22.42 15.54 3.92
N ARG A 1031 22.68 14.28 3.56
CA ARG A 1031 23.70 13.44 4.22
C ARG A 1031 25.14 13.78 3.84
N GLU A 1032 25.42 14.04 2.56
CA GLU A 1032 26.79 14.25 2.06
C GLU A 1032 27.25 15.69 2.31
N ASP A 1033 26.38 16.66 2.07
CA ASP A 1033 26.72 18.08 1.98
C ASP A 1033 26.49 18.84 3.29
N TYR A 1034 25.33 18.65 3.94
CA TYR A 1034 25.10 19.17 5.30
C TYR A 1034 25.77 18.32 6.38
N GLY A 1035 26.13 17.07 6.07
CA GLY A 1035 26.68 16.11 7.03
C GLY A 1035 25.66 15.65 8.07
N LEU A 1036 24.37 15.56 7.69
CA LEU A 1036 23.32 14.99 8.55
C LEU A 1036 23.40 13.47 8.50
N LYS A 1037 23.47 12.80 9.66
CA LYS A 1037 23.45 11.32 9.69
C LYS A 1037 22.09 10.78 9.25
N ASP A 1038 21.05 11.41 9.78
CA ASP A 1038 19.64 11.17 9.57
C ASP A 1038 18.90 12.51 9.66
N LEU A 1039 17.58 12.54 9.48
CA LEU A 1039 16.80 13.79 9.56
C LEU A 1039 16.15 13.99 10.94
N SER A 1040 16.78 13.47 12.02
CA SER A 1040 16.33 13.68 13.39
C SER A 1040 16.44 15.13 13.86
N VAL A 1041 15.60 15.48 14.83
CA VAL A 1041 15.63 16.75 15.57
C VAL A 1041 17.06 17.07 16.05
N SER A 1042 17.81 16.08 16.52
CA SER A 1042 19.21 16.23 16.95
C SER A 1042 20.14 16.74 15.86
N GLU A 1043 20.06 16.18 14.66
CA GLU A 1043 20.94 16.54 13.54
C GLU A 1043 20.55 17.92 12.97
N TRP A 1044 19.25 18.25 12.91
CA TRP A 1044 18.78 19.59 12.54
C TRP A 1044 19.18 20.69 13.54
N LEU A 1045 19.00 20.46 14.85
CA LEU A 1045 19.46 21.41 15.89
C LEU A 1045 20.99 21.54 15.89
N ALA A 1046 21.72 20.47 15.52
CA ALA A 1046 23.16 20.53 15.32
C ALA A 1046 23.52 21.36 14.08
N LEU A 1047 22.80 21.22 12.96
CA LEU A 1047 22.99 22.01 11.74
C LEU A 1047 22.73 23.51 11.97
N ALA A 1048 21.61 23.88 12.58
CA ALA A 1048 21.32 25.27 12.97
C ALA A 1048 22.48 25.89 13.77
N LYS A 1049 22.99 25.16 14.77
CA LYS A 1049 24.18 25.56 15.56
C LYS A 1049 25.49 25.58 14.78
N ARG A 1050 25.62 24.82 13.67
CA ARG A 1050 26.78 24.87 12.75
C ARG A 1050 26.69 26.08 11.83
N ILE A 1051 25.49 26.45 11.37
CA ILE A 1051 25.22 27.60 10.51
C ILE A 1051 25.56 28.90 11.24
N VAL A 1052 24.95 29.15 12.41
CA VAL A 1052 25.17 30.36 13.22
C VAL A 1052 26.65 30.56 13.60
N LYS A 1053 27.42 29.49 13.78
CA LYS A 1053 28.84 29.56 14.18
C LYS A 1053 29.82 29.81 13.03
N SER A 1054 29.38 29.76 11.78
CA SER A 1054 30.29 29.73 10.64
C SER A 1054 29.71 30.50 9.45
N GLU A 1055 30.17 31.74 9.25
CA GLU A 1055 29.78 32.60 8.13
C GLU A 1055 29.88 31.90 6.76
N MET A 1056 30.89 31.05 6.55
CA MET A 1056 31.01 30.21 5.35
C MET A 1056 29.79 29.28 5.15
N LYS A 1057 29.33 28.64 6.23
CA LYS A 1057 28.17 27.73 6.19
C LYS A 1057 26.87 28.51 6.12
N LYS A 1058 26.81 29.69 6.74
CA LYS A 1058 25.69 30.64 6.62
C LYS A 1058 25.48 31.08 5.17
N LYS A 1059 26.55 31.50 4.49
CA LYS A 1059 26.51 31.82 3.06
C LYS A 1059 26.11 30.63 2.19
N GLN A 1060 26.68 29.45 2.42
CA GLN A 1060 26.34 28.23 1.69
C GLN A 1060 24.87 27.84 1.86
N TYR A 1061 24.36 27.89 3.09
CA TYR A 1061 22.96 27.61 3.40
C TYR A 1061 22.02 28.64 2.77
N MET A 1062 22.37 29.93 2.81
CA MET A 1062 21.61 30.97 2.11
C MET A 1062 21.60 30.75 0.59
N ALA A 1063 22.70 30.32 -0.02
CA ALA A 1063 22.72 30.05 -1.46
C ALA A 1063 21.77 28.90 -1.86
N TRP A 1064 21.72 27.82 -1.09
CA TRP A 1064 20.77 26.72 -1.32
C TRP A 1064 19.33 27.08 -0.95
N MET A 1065 19.11 27.90 0.08
CA MET A 1065 17.78 28.40 0.46
C MET A 1065 17.04 29.03 -0.72
N VAL A 1066 17.75 29.76 -1.59
CA VAL A 1066 17.22 30.44 -2.78
C VAL A 1066 17.70 29.81 -4.10
N VAL A 1067 18.09 28.54 -4.08
CA VAL A 1067 18.45 27.71 -5.26
C VAL A 1067 19.43 28.41 -6.23
N LEU A 1068 20.42 29.13 -5.69
CA LEU A 1068 21.38 29.94 -6.45
C LEU A 1068 22.47 29.13 -7.19
N THR A 1069 22.44 27.81 -7.07
CA THR A 1069 23.51 26.92 -7.56
C THR A 1069 23.75 27.06 -9.07
N GLY A 1070 25.02 27.25 -9.44
CA GLY A 1070 25.43 27.39 -10.85
C GLY A 1070 25.12 28.76 -11.49
N THR A 1071 24.90 29.80 -10.70
CA THR A 1071 24.82 31.19 -11.20
C THR A 1071 26.15 31.93 -11.01
N GLU A 1072 26.54 32.79 -11.96
CA GLU A 1072 27.76 33.62 -11.88
C GLU A 1072 27.55 34.96 -11.13
N ASN A 1073 26.41 35.14 -10.46
CA ASN A 1073 26.03 36.41 -9.84
C ASN A 1073 26.60 36.55 -8.42
N ASP A 1074 27.84 37.05 -8.32
CA ASP A 1074 28.53 37.46 -7.07
C ASP A 1074 27.82 38.58 -6.25
N HIS A 1075 26.57 38.93 -6.61
CA HIS A 1075 25.82 40.08 -6.08
C HIS A 1075 24.77 39.75 -5.01
N PHE A 1076 24.51 38.48 -4.72
CA PHE A 1076 23.54 38.02 -3.69
C PHE A 1076 24.20 37.78 -2.30
#